data_AF-A0AAD1FIC7-F1
#
_entry.id   AF-A0AAD1FIC7-F1
#
_cell.length_a   1.000
_cell.length_b   1.000
_cell.length_c   1.000
_cell.angle_alpha   90.00
_cell.angle_beta   90.00
_cell.angle_gamma   90.00
#
_symmetry.space_group_name_H-M   'P 1'
#
loop_
_entity.id
_entity.type
_entity.pdbx_description
1 polymer ?
#
loop_
_entity_poly.entity_id
_entity_poly.type
_entity_poly.pdbx_seq_one_letter_code
_entity_poly.pdbx_strand_id
1 'polypeptide(L)'
;MSERQQRKPFHEVVADNLIEQLSKGTAPWQRPWAPGTPGTQLPHNPVTGKRYNGINILQLMSQGHSDPRWMTYNQAAAQGWQVRKGSKGTSVQYWKFTDEVEKTDEKGRPVLDDKGQPEKETVMLDRPRVFWATVFNAEQIDGIPERVVLEPTWNKHERAEAIIQASGAQVVHDQSDNAFYRVSTDKIHMPSKAQFPSADNYYATKFHELGHWTGHPSRLDRPVGQNPFGSEEYAKEELRAEIASMILGDELGLGHDPGQHVAYVKSWIKVLQDDPMEIFRAAADAERIQKFVLGFEQQQTQNQGQGQAESVAALVAEKSPLQQLTDLRARGVGLSEALEQSSIMSGPDSRLTEALQEVRGAAAFAGSVPGSAIELLREMSGEALGSSVLLPHDWNGVIQLKALVQDASGNIAWASDSPLEPQLFGVYVQHSDGTHQSLADFNRPADAVKFADRLLLIDAHAQTNVEDRDKRLAGLELARVDARLELAQSMALPGSNPVESWGNLQQHAASNGLKASIELGEGKALARNELPGTFLIRYTDQNDQHTGITTQLNEDGKAKTFVHGKGLHGKGYTAEPEWQQQALDEAIQMQKAERQRREAAMDPKEPATEKTYLSVPFKEKNEAKALGAKWDGKATSWYVPEGQDLALFSKWRQPPQQDKGSELEPGQPEQPVTSAPEKAARQYLAVPYGEREAAKALGARWDKTAGSWYAGEGADPEKLKRWSPEAVAEQQKMSPQEEFQQACRDAGLKMDGLPKMDGQRYRVALVNDKPGEKSGVYIGHLDGHPAGFIQNHKTGIKQNWKSKGYSLTDEERAKHNAEAAEKLQARERERQAKYEEKAATVSRNLRSLVPPTALTEYQQAKGIAIHQGILTDREGKRTYVPAQDIDGKVWTMQYIREDGSKRFPKDSRKEGCFHVVGGMDALAKAPVIAVGEGYATMSTASESLGFATVAAFDSGNLKNVAAALQQKFPGKPVLFVGDDDHASSLKPNSQGINAGRMKAEAAAKELGGHAVFPTFAPGELEKGLSDFNDMATKSVLGREGAERQLKGAVSHVLGQAREAARQLAQQRQQEKQQTAGMTR
;
A
#
# COMPACT_ATOMS: atom_id res chain seq x y z
N MET A 1 -1.68 -8.20 -61.84
CA MET A 1 -2.31 -7.82 -60.56
C MET A 1 -1.80 -8.78 -59.51
N SER A 2 -1.20 -8.31 -58.41
CA SER A 2 -0.90 -9.15 -57.25
C SER A 2 -1.84 -8.76 -56.12
N GLU A 3 -2.55 -9.74 -55.56
CA GLU A 3 -3.42 -9.52 -54.42
C GLU A 3 -2.58 -9.06 -53.22
N ARG A 4 -2.88 -7.88 -52.67
CA ARG A 4 -2.37 -7.50 -51.35
C ARG A 4 -3.09 -8.34 -50.31
N GLN A 5 -2.51 -9.50 -49.97
CA GLN A 5 -2.95 -10.30 -48.83
C GLN A 5 -3.10 -9.39 -47.59
N GLN A 6 -4.30 -9.31 -47.04
CA GLN A 6 -4.52 -8.67 -45.75
C GLN A 6 -3.70 -9.43 -44.70
N ARG A 7 -2.80 -8.72 -44.00
CA ARG A 7 -2.07 -9.32 -42.88
C ARG A 7 -3.05 -9.54 -41.73
N LYS A 8 -3.13 -10.77 -41.23
CA LYS A 8 -3.93 -11.10 -40.03
C LYS A 8 -3.56 -10.17 -38.85
N PRO A 9 -4.54 -9.69 -38.08
CA PRO A 9 -4.32 -9.01 -36.81
C PRO A 9 -3.41 -9.80 -35.85
N PHE A 10 -2.62 -9.10 -35.04
CA PHE A 10 -1.66 -9.72 -34.12
C PHE A 10 -2.30 -10.76 -33.19
N HIS A 11 -3.51 -10.50 -32.68
CA HIS A 11 -4.18 -11.41 -31.76
C HIS A 11 -4.62 -12.72 -32.45
N GLU A 12 -5.08 -12.66 -33.70
CA GLU A 12 -5.33 -13.86 -34.51
C GLU A 12 -4.04 -14.66 -34.76
N VAL A 13 -2.93 -13.98 -35.10
CA VAL A 13 -1.63 -14.66 -35.33
C VAL A 13 -1.12 -15.38 -34.08
N VAL A 14 -1.27 -14.77 -32.90
CA VAL A 14 -0.91 -15.39 -31.62
C VAL A 14 -1.85 -16.56 -31.29
N ALA A 15 -3.17 -16.37 -31.47
CA ALA A 15 -4.16 -17.40 -31.21
C ALA A 15 -3.99 -18.61 -32.15
N ASP A 16 -3.82 -18.40 -33.46
CA ASP A 16 -3.57 -19.46 -34.45
C ASP A 16 -2.38 -20.34 -34.05
N ASN A 17 -1.24 -19.72 -33.69
CA ASN A 17 -0.04 -20.43 -33.25
C ASN A 17 -0.29 -21.24 -31.96
N LEU A 18 -0.99 -20.65 -30.98
CA LEU A 18 -1.32 -21.34 -29.73
C LEU A 18 -2.36 -22.45 -29.95
N ILE A 19 -3.31 -22.31 -30.88
CA ILE A 19 -4.26 -23.35 -31.29
C ILE A 19 -3.52 -24.52 -31.96
N GLU A 20 -2.55 -24.24 -32.83
CA GLU A 20 -1.71 -25.27 -33.46
C GLU A 20 -0.90 -26.05 -32.40
N GLN A 21 -0.35 -25.36 -31.40
CA GLN A 21 0.38 -25.99 -30.30
C GLN A 21 -0.53 -26.76 -29.34
N LEU A 22 -1.72 -26.22 -29.02
CA LEU A 22 -2.77 -26.91 -28.26
C LEU A 22 -3.16 -28.24 -28.91
N SER A 23 -3.32 -28.23 -30.23
CA SER A 23 -3.66 -29.40 -31.05
C SER A 23 -2.58 -30.48 -31.04
N LYS A 24 -1.31 -30.09 -30.79
CA LYS A 24 -0.14 -30.97 -30.72
C LYS A 24 0.24 -31.39 -29.30
N GLY A 25 -0.43 -30.85 -28.26
CA GLY A 25 -0.04 -31.05 -26.87
C GLY A 25 1.25 -30.30 -26.46
N THR A 26 1.61 -29.25 -27.20
CA THR A 26 2.88 -28.52 -27.02
C THR A 26 2.71 -27.06 -26.59
N ALA A 27 1.48 -26.60 -26.32
CA ALA A 27 1.24 -25.24 -25.83
C ALA A 27 1.96 -25.00 -24.49
N PRO A 28 2.38 -23.76 -24.16
CA PRO A 28 3.20 -23.50 -22.98
C PRO A 28 2.65 -24.10 -21.68
N TRP A 29 1.34 -24.01 -21.43
CA TRP A 29 0.69 -24.56 -20.23
C TRP A 29 0.32 -26.05 -20.32
N GLN A 30 0.46 -26.69 -21.49
CA GLN A 30 0.30 -28.15 -21.64
C GLN A 30 1.60 -28.94 -21.46
N ARG A 31 2.75 -28.26 -21.44
CA ARG A 31 4.04 -28.92 -21.21
C ARG A 31 4.22 -29.15 -19.71
N PRO A 32 4.67 -30.34 -19.28
CA PRO A 32 5.15 -30.51 -17.92
C PRO A 32 6.43 -29.70 -17.75
N TRP A 33 6.46 -28.83 -16.73
CA TRP A 33 7.64 -28.05 -16.37
C TRP A 33 8.22 -28.63 -15.09
N ALA A 34 9.47 -29.08 -15.16
CA ALA A 34 10.15 -29.63 -13.99
C ALA A 34 10.28 -28.56 -12.88
N PRO A 35 10.18 -28.93 -11.60
CA PRO A 35 10.56 -28.05 -10.50
C PRO A 35 12.02 -27.61 -10.65
N GLY A 36 12.34 -26.37 -10.28
CA GLY A 36 13.66 -25.78 -10.50
C GLY A 36 13.74 -24.35 -9.96
N THR A 37 14.76 -23.57 -10.35
CA THR A 37 14.98 -22.23 -9.79
C THR A 37 13.81 -21.28 -10.06
N PRO A 38 13.20 -20.69 -9.00
CA PRO A 38 12.04 -19.83 -9.13
C PRO A 38 12.25 -18.61 -10.02
N GLY A 39 11.26 -18.28 -10.84
CA GLY A 39 11.25 -17.10 -11.70
C GLY A 39 12.26 -17.14 -12.86
N THR A 40 12.90 -18.29 -13.12
CA THR A 40 13.96 -18.39 -14.13
C THR A 40 13.52 -19.02 -15.44
N GLN A 41 12.38 -19.72 -15.53
CA GLN A 41 11.95 -20.38 -16.76
C GLN A 41 11.00 -19.53 -17.60
N LEU A 42 10.31 -18.55 -17.02
CA LEU A 42 9.47 -17.64 -17.78
C LEU A 42 10.28 -16.57 -18.55
N PRO A 43 9.81 -16.14 -19.74
CA PRO A 43 10.46 -15.12 -20.53
C PRO A 43 10.73 -13.83 -19.76
N HIS A 44 11.97 -13.37 -19.76
CA HIS A 44 12.38 -12.12 -19.10
C HIS A 44 13.42 -11.35 -19.92
N ASN A 45 13.56 -10.06 -19.64
CA ASN A 45 14.56 -9.21 -20.27
C ASN A 45 15.83 -9.16 -19.38
N PRO A 46 16.97 -9.72 -19.81
CA PRO A 46 18.16 -9.84 -18.97
C PRO A 46 18.87 -8.51 -18.68
N VAL A 47 18.62 -7.47 -19.47
CA VAL A 47 19.20 -6.13 -19.23
C VAL A 47 18.46 -5.39 -18.12
N THR A 48 17.17 -5.71 -17.90
CA THR A 48 16.33 -5.02 -16.89
C THR A 48 15.90 -5.91 -15.72
N GLY A 49 16.20 -7.22 -15.77
CA GLY A 49 15.71 -8.22 -14.83
C GLY A 49 14.19 -8.43 -14.84
N LYS A 50 13.44 -7.78 -15.75
CA LYS A 50 11.97 -7.80 -15.74
C LYS A 50 11.42 -8.95 -16.59
N ARG A 51 10.60 -9.79 -15.97
CA ARG A 51 9.74 -10.79 -16.64
C ARG A 51 8.77 -10.09 -17.61
N TYR A 52 8.52 -10.70 -18.77
CA TYR A 52 7.41 -10.31 -19.63
C TYR A 52 6.09 -10.72 -18.97
N ASN A 53 4.99 -10.01 -19.27
CA ASN A 53 3.71 -10.19 -18.61
C ASN A 53 2.57 -10.49 -19.60
N GLY A 54 1.57 -11.24 -19.13
CA GLY A 54 0.35 -11.55 -19.88
C GLY A 54 0.65 -12.32 -21.17
N ILE A 55 -0.03 -11.95 -22.26
CA ILE A 55 0.08 -12.66 -23.54
C ILE A 55 1.52 -12.77 -24.09
N ASN A 56 2.41 -11.83 -23.74
CA ASN A 56 3.80 -11.88 -24.19
C ASN A 56 4.55 -13.08 -23.62
N ILE A 57 4.19 -13.58 -22.43
CA ILE A 57 4.75 -14.83 -21.87
C ILE A 57 4.47 -15.97 -22.84
N LEU A 58 3.19 -16.18 -23.15
CA LEU A 58 2.72 -17.27 -24.01
C LEU A 58 3.28 -17.14 -25.43
N GLN A 59 3.30 -15.92 -25.97
CA GLN A 59 3.85 -15.65 -27.30
C GLN A 59 5.37 -15.87 -27.39
N LEU A 60 6.13 -15.64 -26.32
CA LEU A 60 7.59 -15.89 -26.32
C LEU A 60 7.92 -17.36 -26.03
N MET A 61 7.23 -18.01 -25.08
CA MET A 61 7.38 -19.45 -24.82
C MET A 61 7.00 -20.31 -26.03
N SER A 62 5.97 -19.89 -26.78
CA SER A 62 5.53 -20.59 -28.00
C SER A 62 6.52 -20.52 -29.18
N GLN A 63 7.66 -19.84 -29.04
CA GLN A 63 8.71 -19.82 -30.07
C GLN A 63 9.68 -21.00 -29.99
N GLY A 64 9.62 -21.81 -28.92
CA GLY A 64 10.38 -23.07 -28.82
C GLY A 64 11.86 -22.95 -28.41
N HIS A 65 12.32 -21.76 -28.01
CA HIS A 65 13.65 -21.56 -27.43
C HIS A 65 13.73 -22.13 -26.00
N SER A 66 14.94 -22.56 -25.60
CA SER A 66 15.24 -23.08 -24.26
C SER A 66 15.82 -22.02 -23.31
N ASP A 67 16.50 -20.99 -23.84
CA ASP A 67 16.88 -19.82 -23.06
C ASP A 67 15.67 -18.87 -22.89
N PRO A 68 15.28 -18.47 -21.67
CA PRO A 68 14.15 -17.58 -21.42
C PRO A 68 14.50 -16.07 -21.54
N ARG A 69 15.73 -15.72 -21.92
CA ARG A 69 16.16 -14.32 -22.05
C ARG A 69 15.77 -13.73 -23.41
N TRP A 70 14.99 -12.65 -23.40
CA TRP A 70 14.52 -11.95 -24.60
C TRP A 70 14.72 -10.43 -24.52
N MET A 71 15.33 -9.83 -25.54
CA MET A 71 15.60 -8.38 -25.58
C MET A 71 15.52 -7.79 -26.99
N THR A 72 15.36 -6.47 -27.10
CA THR A 72 15.41 -5.79 -28.41
C THR A 72 16.83 -5.75 -28.99
N TYR A 73 16.95 -5.60 -30.32
CA TYR A 73 18.26 -5.44 -30.98
C TYR A 73 19.09 -4.31 -30.36
N ASN A 74 18.45 -3.17 -30.07
CA ASN A 74 19.13 -2.01 -29.49
C ASN A 74 19.65 -2.28 -28.06
N GLN A 75 18.96 -3.11 -27.28
CA GLN A 75 19.43 -3.53 -25.95
C GLN A 75 20.63 -4.46 -26.06
N ALA A 76 20.62 -5.43 -26.98
CA ALA A 76 21.77 -6.30 -27.23
C ALA A 76 23.00 -5.47 -27.67
N ALA A 77 22.82 -4.60 -28.68
CA ALA A 77 23.88 -3.74 -29.20
C ALA A 77 24.45 -2.80 -28.14
N ALA A 78 23.62 -2.26 -27.24
CA ALA A 78 24.06 -1.41 -26.13
C ALA A 78 24.91 -2.16 -25.07
N GLN A 79 24.81 -3.49 -25.00
CA GLN A 79 25.68 -4.34 -24.17
C GLN A 79 26.89 -4.89 -24.93
N GLY A 80 27.09 -4.49 -26.19
CA GLY A 80 28.14 -5.03 -27.08
C GLY A 80 27.82 -6.41 -27.67
N TRP A 81 26.59 -6.90 -27.53
CA TRP A 81 26.15 -8.19 -28.06
C TRP A 81 25.53 -8.06 -29.45
N GLN A 82 25.70 -9.07 -30.30
CA GLN A 82 25.31 -9.01 -31.71
C GLN A 82 24.22 -10.04 -32.04
N VAL A 83 23.01 -9.58 -32.37
CA VAL A 83 21.98 -10.44 -32.99
C VAL A 83 22.53 -11.04 -34.29
N ARG A 84 22.51 -12.37 -34.42
CA ARG A 84 23.02 -13.11 -35.58
C ARG A 84 22.34 -12.70 -36.87
N LYS A 85 23.13 -12.59 -37.95
CA LYS A 85 22.62 -12.22 -39.28
C LYS A 85 21.66 -13.30 -39.80
N GLY A 86 20.42 -12.89 -40.08
CA GLY A 86 19.35 -13.79 -40.53
C GLY A 86 18.40 -14.27 -39.43
N SER A 87 18.68 -13.99 -38.15
CA SER A 87 17.75 -14.24 -37.04
C SER A 87 16.43 -13.50 -37.24
N LYS A 88 15.32 -14.18 -36.96
CA LYS A 88 13.97 -13.61 -36.99
C LYS A 88 13.55 -13.23 -35.56
N GLY A 89 13.26 -11.95 -35.34
CA GLY A 89 12.77 -11.49 -34.04
C GLY A 89 11.27 -11.71 -33.87
N THR A 90 10.84 -11.92 -32.64
CA THR A 90 9.44 -12.13 -32.23
C THR A 90 8.82 -10.79 -31.85
N SER A 91 7.56 -10.57 -32.26
CA SER A 91 6.82 -9.35 -31.89
C SER A 91 6.13 -9.52 -30.54
N VAL A 92 6.31 -8.54 -29.66
CA VAL A 92 5.60 -8.38 -28.38
C VAL A 92 4.80 -7.09 -28.39
N GLN A 93 3.69 -7.04 -27.65
CA GLN A 93 2.86 -5.84 -27.51
C GLN A 93 2.86 -5.33 -26.07
N TYR A 94 2.84 -4.02 -25.87
CA TYR A 94 2.69 -3.42 -24.54
C TYR A 94 1.87 -2.13 -24.61
N TRP A 95 1.27 -1.76 -23.48
CA TRP A 95 0.50 -0.52 -23.37
C TRP A 95 1.36 0.57 -22.75
N LYS A 96 1.56 1.68 -23.46
CA LYS A 96 2.20 2.88 -22.93
C LYS A 96 1.13 3.82 -22.36
N PHE A 97 1.28 4.20 -21.10
CA PHE A 97 0.35 5.07 -20.36
C PHE A 97 0.85 6.52 -20.21
N THR A 98 2.12 6.77 -20.57
CA THR A 98 2.78 8.07 -20.44
C THR A 98 3.57 8.42 -21.70
N ASP A 99 3.92 9.69 -21.87
CA ASP A 99 4.91 10.14 -22.86
C ASP A 99 5.88 11.14 -22.22
N GLU A 100 7.04 11.34 -22.85
CA GLU A 100 7.94 12.44 -22.50
C GLU A 100 7.66 13.64 -23.41
N VAL A 101 7.40 14.80 -22.83
CA VAL A 101 7.24 16.08 -23.55
C VAL A 101 8.22 17.11 -22.98
N GLU A 102 8.55 18.12 -23.78
CA GLU A 102 9.32 19.27 -23.28
C GLU A 102 8.47 20.04 -22.26
N LYS A 103 8.99 20.17 -21.04
CA LYS A 103 8.38 20.92 -19.95
C LYS A 103 8.34 22.40 -20.34
N THR A 104 7.21 23.07 -20.14
CA THR A 104 7.04 24.47 -20.55
C THR A 104 6.65 25.38 -19.40
N ASP A 105 7.06 26.65 -19.48
CA ASP A 105 6.65 27.69 -18.53
C ASP A 105 5.17 28.10 -18.73
N GLU A 106 4.63 28.95 -17.86
CA GLU A 106 3.27 29.51 -17.96
C GLU A 106 2.99 30.30 -19.27
N LYS A 107 4.00 30.44 -20.14
CA LYS A 107 3.93 31.11 -21.45
C LYS A 107 4.27 30.17 -22.62
N GLY A 108 4.33 28.86 -22.38
CA GLY A 108 4.55 27.83 -23.40
C GLY A 108 5.99 27.75 -23.93
N ARG A 109 6.98 28.28 -23.20
CA ARG A 109 8.40 28.22 -23.61
C ARG A 109 9.11 27.05 -22.92
N PRO A 110 10.01 26.31 -23.60
CA PRO A 110 10.74 25.22 -22.97
C PRO A 110 11.50 25.69 -21.73
N VAL A 111 11.27 25.01 -20.61
CA VAL A 111 12.14 25.12 -19.42
C VAL A 111 13.45 24.45 -19.80
N LEU A 112 14.59 25.10 -19.53
CA LEU A 112 15.90 24.55 -19.83
C LEU A 112 16.55 24.03 -18.54
N ASP A 113 17.26 22.91 -18.65
CA ASP A 113 18.10 22.36 -17.59
C ASP A 113 19.41 23.15 -17.42
N ASP A 114 20.21 22.78 -16.42
CA ASP A 114 21.51 23.40 -16.12
C ASP A 114 22.55 23.27 -17.27
N LYS A 115 22.22 22.53 -18.33
CA LYS A 115 23.05 22.32 -19.54
C LYS A 115 22.45 23.01 -20.77
N GLY A 116 21.36 23.76 -20.62
CA GLY A 116 20.70 24.50 -21.70
C GLY A 116 19.86 23.63 -22.64
N GLN A 117 19.52 22.39 -22.27
CA GLN A 117 18.62 21.53 -23.03
C GLN A 117 17.18 21.61 -22.49
N PRO A 118 16.14 21.42 -23.32
CA PRO A 118 14.76 21.33 -22.83
C PRO A 118 14.60 20.25 -21.76
N GLU A 119 14.26 20.69 -20.54
CA GLU A 119 13.85 19.80 -19.46
C GLU A 119 12.62 19.03 -19.92
N LYS A 120 12.57 17.72 -19.68
CA LYS A 120 11.45 16.88 -20.08
C LYS A 120 10.58 16.54 -18.88
N GLU A 121 9.27 16.60 -19.06
CA GLU A 121 8.30 16.08 -18.10
C GLU A 121 7.60 14.83 -18.63
N THR A 122 7.25 13.92 -17.72
CA THR A 122 6.46 12.73 -18.05
C THR A 122 4.98 13.05 -17.88
N VAL A 123 4.25 13.13 -18.99
CA VAL A 123 2.79 13.35 -19.00
C VAL A 123 2.05 12.02 -19.13
N MET A 124 0.90 11.89 -18.47
CA MET A 124 -0.01 10.76 -18.74
C MET A 124 -0.69 10.94 -20.09
N LEU A 125 -0.78 9.86 -20.87
CA LEU A 125 -1.54 9.81 -22.11
C LEU A 125 -3.03 9.67 -21.78
N ASP A 126 -3.87 10.57 -22.32
CA ASP A 126 -5.34 10.56 -22.16
C ASP A 126 -6.00 9.19 -22.45
N ARG A 127 -5.35 8.37 -23.28
CA ARG A 127 -5.68 6.96 -23.48
C ARG A 127 -4.40 6.14 -23.60
N PRO A 128 -4.30 4.96 -22.97
CA PRO A 128 -3.18 4.06 -23.17
C PRO A 128 -3.07 3.66 -24.64
N ARG A 129 -1.86 3.63 -25.19
CA ARG A 129 -1.60 3.27 -26.58
C ARG A 129 -0.90 1.92 -26.66
N VAL A 130 -1.33 1.05 -27.59
CA VAL A 130 -0.59 -0.18 -27.91
C VAL A 130 0.67 0.20 -28.68
N PHE A 131 1.81 -0.28 -28.19
CA PHE A 131 3.08 -0.27 -28.87
C PHE A 131 3.51 -1.71 -29.14
N TRP A 132 4.29 -1.89 -30.21
CA TRP A 132 4.92 -3.15 -30.56
C TRP A 132 6.43 -3.01 -30.46
N ALA A 133 7.10 -4.06 -30.00
CA ALA A 133 8.55 -4.18 -30.06
C ALA A 133 8.93 -5.53 -30.67
N THR A 134 10.05 -5.57 -31.38
CA THR A 134 10.65 -6.81 -31.85
C THR A 134 11.79 -7.19 -30.92
N VAL A 135 11.69 -8.38 -30.33
CA VAL A 135 12.67 -8.95 -29.40
C VAL A 135 13.29 -10.20 -30.00
N PHE A 136 14.53 -10.45 -29.62
CA PHE A 136 15.33 -11.60 -30.03
C PHE A 136 15.67 -12.41 -28.78
N ASN A 137 15.70 -13.73 -28.94
CA ASN A 137 16.10 -14.64 -27.88
C ASN A 137 17.63 -14.59 -27.68
N ALA A 138 18.13 -14.92 -26.49
CA ALA A 138 19.56 -15.08 -26.24
C ALA A 138 20.23 -16.09 -27.19
N GLU A 139 19.55 -17.19 -27.57
CA GLU A 139 20.00 -18.15 -28.59
C GLU A 139 20.14 -17.54 -29.99
N GLN A 140 19.74 -16.29 -30.21
CA GLN A 140 19.87 -15.58 -31.48
C GLN A 140 20.98 -14.50 -31.43
N ILE A 141 21.70 -14.38 -30.31
CA ILE A 141 22.63 -13.28 -30.00
C ILE A 141 24.02 -13.85 -29.66
N ASP A 142 25.04 -13.39 -30.38
CA ASP A 142 26.44 -13.69 -30.08
C ASP A 142 26.98 -12.71 -29.03
N GLY A 143 27.85 -13.19 -28.13
CA GLY A 143 28.50 -12.38 -27.09
C GLY A 143 27.70 -12.19 -25.80
N ILE A 144 26.46 -12.67 -25.72
CA ILE A 144 25.70 -12.69 -24.46
C ILE A 144 26.35 -13.65 -23.45
N PRO A 145 26.50 -13.28 -22.16
CA PRO A 145 27.00 -14.19 -21.12
C PRO A 145 26.16 -15.47 -20.99
N GLU A 146 26.81 -16.55 -20.55
CA GLU A 146 26.14 -17.80 -20.24
C GLU A 146 25.09 -17.63 -19.12
N ARG A 147 24.02 -18.42 -19.16
CA ARG A 147 22.94 -18.35 -18.16
C ARG A 147 23.44 -18.99 -16.86
N VAL A 148 23.80 -18.17 -15.89
CA VAL A 148 24.00 -18.63 -14.50
C VAL A 148 22.63 -18.97 -13.92
N VAL A 149 22.40 -20.25 -13.64
CA VAL A 149 21.26 -20.72 -12.84
C VAL A 149 21.73 -20.79 -11.40
N LEU A 150 21.23 -19.88 -10.56
CA LEU A 150 21.48 -19.92 -9.11
C LEU A 150 20.52 -20.93 -8.49
N GLU A 151 20.96 -21.70 -7.50
CA GLU A 151 20.05 -22.52 -6.70
C GLU A 151 19.22 -21.65 -5.73
N PRO A 152 17.96 -22.00 -5.44
CA PRO A 152 17.11 -21.20 -4.55
C PRO A 152 17.58 -21.33 -3.10
N THR A 153 17.72 -20.22 -2.39
CA THR A 153 18.20 -20.21 -1.00
C THR A 153 17.09 -20.43 0.05
N TRP A 154 15.89 -20.82 -0.38
CA TRP A 154 14.71 -20.96 0.48
C TRP A 154 13.96 -22.27 0.22
N ASN A 155 13.29 -22.81 1.25
CA ASN A 155 12.40 -23.95 1.08
C ASN A 155 11.12 -23.51 0.34
N LYS A 156 11.02 -23.88 -0.94
CA LYS A 156 9.87 -23.60 -1.80
C LYS A 156 8.53 -24.09 -1.25
N HIS A 157 8.50 -25.18 -0.48
CA HIS A 157 7.27 -25.72 0.11
C HIS A 157 6.80 -24.92 1.32
N GLU A 158 7.71 -24.33 2.08
CA GLU A 158 7.38 -23.40 3.17
C GLU A 158 6.83 -22.09 2.61
N ARG A 159 7.46 -21.51 1.58
CA ARG A 159 6.96 -20.32 0.88
C ARG A 159 5.55 -20.56 0.30
N ALA A 160 5.36 -21.72 -0.35
CA ALA A 160 4.06 -22.17 -0.85
C ALA A 160 2.99 -22.26 0.25
N GLU A 161 3.28 -22.95 1.35
CA GLU A 161 2.33 -23.11 2.45
C GLU A 161 2.05 -21.78 3.18
N ALA A 162 3.05 -20.91 3.35
CA ALA A 162 2.88 -19.58 3.94
C ALA A 162 1.91 -18.70 3.13
N ILE A 163 2.04 -18.68 1.80
CA ILE A 163 1.11 -17.97 0.90
C ILE A 163 -0.31 -18.51 1.04
N ILE A 164 -0.47 -19.84 1.10
CA ILE A 164 -1.77 -20.49 1.26
C ILE A 164 -2.39 -20.16 2.62
N GLN A 165 -1.63 -20.24 3.71
CA GLN A 165 -2.11 -19.86 5.04
C GLN A 165 -2.52 -18.38 5.10
N ALA A 166 -1.69 -17.49 4.54
CA ALA A 166 -1.98 -16.05 4.47
C ALA A 166 -3.20 -15.72 3.59
N SER A 167 -3.53 -16.56 2.59
CA SER A 167 -4.74 -16.42 1.78
C SER A 167 -6.05 -16.69 2.54
N GLY A 168 -5.98 -17.43 3.65
CA GLY A 168 -7.15 -17.88 4.41
C GLY A 168 -8.01 -18.93 3.70
N ALA A 169 -7.58 -19.47 2.55
CA ALA A 169 -8.31 -20.51 1.83
C ALA A 169 -8.44 -21.79 2.66
N GLN A 170 -9.68 -22.23 2.91
CA GLN A 170 -9.94 -23.48 3.62
C GLN A 170 -9.69 -24.68 2.70
N VAL A 171 -8.61 -25.43 2.98
CA VAL A 171 -8.26 -26.66 2.27
C VAL A 171 -8.66 -27.86 3.13
N VAL A 172 -9.38 -28.82 2.54
CA VAL A 172 -9.81 -30.06 3.18
C VAL A 172 -9.36 -31.27 2.37
N HIS A 173 -8.89 -32.32 3.08
CA HIS A 173 -8.38 -33.56 2.48
C HIS A 173 -9.43 -34.67 2.58
N ASP A 174 -10.57 -34.48 1.91
CA ASP A 174 -11.75 -35.34 1.99
C ASP A 174 -12.07 -36.12 0.69
N GLN A 175 -11.20 -36.02 -0.32
CA GLN A 175 -11.36 -36.72 -1.60
C GLN A 175 -10.44 -37.94 -1.71
N SER A 176 -10.80 -38.91 -2.55
CA SER A 176 -9.92 -40.02 -2.93
C SER A 176 -9.00 -39.64 -4.08
N ASP A 177 -9.56 -39.20 -5.22
CA ASP A 177 -8.80 -39.14 -6.48
C ASP A 177 -8.95 -37.81 -7.25
N ASN A 178 -9.72 -36.84 -6.73
CA ASN A 178 -9.99 -35.56 -7.38
C ASN A 178 -9.58 -34.39 -6.49
N ALA A 179 -8.96 -33.36 -7.08
CA ALA A 179 -8.89 -32.01 -6.50
C ALA A 179 -9.98 -31.13 -7.15
N PHE A 180 -10.57 -30.20 -6.39
CA PHE A 180 -11.47 -29.17 -6.93
C PHE A 180 -11.77 -28.05 -5.91
N TYR A 181 -11.97 -26.83 -6.40
CA TYR A 181 -12.57 -25.74 -5.66
C TYR A 181 -14.11 -25.80 -5.68
N ARG A 182 -14.74 -25.80 -4.50
CA ARG A 182 -16.21 -25.77 -4.32
C ARG A 182 -16.68 -24.37 -3.93
N VAL A 183 -17.25 -23.65 -4.92
CA VAL A 183 -17.79 -22.29 -4.77
C VAL A 183 -18.84 -22.17 -3.66
N SER A 184 -19.77 -23.12 -3.55
CA SER A 184 -20.91 -23.01 -2.62
C SER A 184 -20.56 -23.10 -1.13
N THR A 185 -19.38 -23.62 -0.80
CA THR A 185 -18.86 -23.69 0.58
C THR A 185 -17.61 -22.83 0.79
N ASP A 186 -17.10 -22.23 -0.28
CA ASP A 186 -15.80 -21.56 -0.35
C ASP A 186 -14.61 -22.41 0.17
N LYS A 187 -14.49 -23.65 -0.32
CA LYS A 187 -13.44 -24.61 0.10
C LYS A 187 -12.73 -25.26 -1.07
N ILE A 188 -11.43 -25.50 -0.88
CA ILE A 188 -10.60 -26.33 -1.77
C ILE A 188 -10.62 -27.76 -1.23
N HIS A 189 -11.05 -28.72 -2.05
CA HIS A 189 -11.06 -30.14 -1.74
C HIS A 189 -9.87 -30.82 -2.42
N MET A 190 -9.12 -31.64 -1.69
CA MET A 190 -7.91 -32.30 -2.15
C MET A 190 -7.91 -33.80 -1.80
N PRO A 191 -7.22 -34.65 -2.58
CA PRO A 191 -6.77 -35.98 -2.13
C PRO A 191 -5.77 -35.87 -0.97
N SER A 192 -5.54 -36.97 -0.25
CA SER A 192 -4.52 -36.99 0.82
C SER A 192 -3.13 -36.68 0.25
N LYS A 193 -2.33 -35.88 0.98
CA LYS A 193 -0.97 -35.47 0.54
C LYS A 193 -0.07 -36.67 0.20
N ALA A 194 -0.28 -37.82 0.82
CA ALA A 194 0.47 -39.05 0.58
C ALA A 194 0.15 -39.75 -0.77
N GLN A 195 -0.90 -39.32 -1.48
CA GLN A 195 -1.27 -39.87 -2.80
C GLN A 195 -0.59 -39.15 -3.96
N PHE A 196 0.06 -38.01 -3.70
CA PHE A 196 0.79 -37.25 -4.73
C PHE A 196 2.21 -37.82 -4.90
N PRO A 197 2.73 -37.94 -6.14
CA PRO A 197 4.09 -38.46 -6.39
C PRO A 197 5.21 -37.65 -5.73
N SER A 198 4.97 -36.37 -5.48
CA SER A 198 5.89 -35.49 -4.75
C SER A 198 5.13 -34.36 -4.05
N ALA A 199 5.80 -33.68 -3.13
CA ALA A 199 5.29 -32.45 -2.54
C ALA A 199 5.14 -31.32 -3.58
N ASP A 200 5.99 -31.27 -4.62
CA ASP A 200 5.86 -30.30 -5.72
C ASP A 200 4.53 -30.48 -6.47
N ASN A 201 4.18 -31.72 -6.87
CA ASN A 201 2.89 -32.00 -7.52
C ASN A 201 1.71 -31.62 -6.61
N TYR A 202 1.78 -31.95 -5.31
CA TYR A 202 0.74 -31.56 -4.34
C TYR A 202 0.55 -30.05 -4.27
N TYR A 203 1.63 -29.27 -4.18
CA TYR A 203 1.53 -27.80 -4.13
C TYR A 203 1.10 -27.21 -5.47
N ALA A 204 1.56 -27.74 -6.61
CA ALA A 204 1.13 -27.30 -7.93
C ALA A 204 -0.40 -27.48 -8.13
N THR A 205 -0.94 -28.66 -7.83
CA THR A 205 -2.40 -28.89 -7.84
C THR A 205 -3.13 -27.97 -6.84
N LYS A 206 -2.59 -27.79 -5.63
CA LYS A 206 -3.16 -26.88 -4.62
C LYS A 206 -3.18 -25.41 -5.10
N PHE A 207 -2.21 -24.98 -5.90
CA PHE A 207 -2.19 -23.63 -6.52
C PHE A 207 -3.09 -23.51 -7.75
N HIS A 208 -3.30 -24.57 -8.54
CA HIS A 208 -4.35 -24.61 -9.56
C HIS A 208 -5.73 -24.36 -8.91
N GLU A 209 -6.05 -25.11 -7.85
CA GLU A 209 -7.32 -24.91 -7.12
C GLU A 209 -7.40 -23.56 -6.41
N LEU A 210 -6.28 -23.04 -5.89
CA LEU A 210 -6.23 -21.68 -5.37
C LEU A 210 -6.52 -20.64 -6.47
N GLY A 211 -6.09 -20.91 -7.71
CA GLY A 211 -6.43 -20.15 -8.91
C GLY A 211 -7.93 -20.04 -9.12
N HIS A 212 -8.66 -21.16 -9.10
CA HIS A 212 -10.12 -21.19 -9.14
C HIS A 212 -10.76 -20.52 -7.92
N TRP A 213 -10.22 -20.76 -6.72
CA TRP A 213 -10.66 -20.11 -5.49
C TRP A 213 -10.62 -18.58 -5.61
N THR A 214 -9.58 -17.98 -6.21
CA THR A 214 -9.54 -16.51 -6.40
C THR A 214 -10.72 -15.96 -7.22
N GLY A 215 -11.41 -16.78 -8.03
CA GLY A 215 -12.51 -16.37 -8.88
C GLY A 215 -13.82 -16.09 -8.16
N HIS A 216 -13.97 -16.46 -6.88
CA HIS A 216 -15.20 -16.24 -6.11
C HIS A 216 -15.67 -14.76 -6.09
N PRO A 217 -16.99 -14.48 -5.98
CA PRO A 217 -17.53 -13.11 -6.00
C PRO A 217 -17.03 -12.15 -4.91
N SER A 218 -16.41 -12.65 -3.83
CA SER A 218 -15.76 -11.81 -2.80
C SER A 218 -14.30 -11.48 -3.10
N ARG A 219 -13.73 -11.98 -4.21
CA ARG A 219 -12.31 -11.88 -4.56
C ARG A 219 -12.10 -11.24 -5.94
N LEU A 220 -11.84 -12.01 -6.99
CA LEU A 220 -11.64 -11.50 -8.35
C LEU A 220 -12.92 -11.54 -9.23
N ASP A 221 -14.06 -11.96 -8.67
CA ASP A 221 -15.40 -11.94 -9.28
C ASP A 221 -15.44 -12.45 -10.73
N ARG A 222 -14.93 -13.67 -10.93
CA ARG A 222 -15.01 -14.42 -12.18
C ARG A 222 -16.22 -15.38 -12.12
N PRO A 223 -16.81 -15.79 -13.26
CA PRO A 223 -18.01 -16.64 -13.30
C PRO A 223 -17.74 -18.13 -12.97
N VAL A 224 -17.13 -18.38 -11.81
CA VAL A 224 -16.76 -19.72 -11.30
C VAL A 224 -17.99 -20.47 -10.77
N GLY A 225 -18.09 -21.77 -11.07
CA GLY A 225 -19.11 -22.69 -10.54
C GLY A 225 -20.58 -22.41 -10.89
N GLN A 226 -20.89 -21.34 -11.64
CA GLN A 226 -22.24 -21.06 -12.14
C GLN A 226 -22.59 -21.83 -13.42
N ASN A 227 -21.55 -22.29 -14.14
CA ASN A 227 -21.68 -22.90 -15.46
C ASN A 227 -21.49 -24.42 -15.37
N PRO A 228 -22.30 -25.24 -16.08
CA PRO A 228 -22.15 -26.70 -16.05
C PRO A 228 -20.76 -27.17 -16.47
N PHE A 229 -20.32 -28.30 -15.89
CA PHE A 229 -19.09 -28.97 -16.28
C PHE A 229 -19.06 -29.23 -17.80
N GLY A 230 -17.92 -28.94 -18.44
CA GLY A 230 -17.75 -29.08 -19.90
C GLY A 230 -18.41 -27.99 -20.76
N SER A 231 -19.03 -26.97 -20.16
CA SER A 231 -19.51 -25.79 -20.89
C SER A 231 -18.36 -24.89 -21.37
N GLU A 232 -18.66 -23.97 -22.30
CA GLU A 232 -17.69 -23.02 -22.86
C GLU A 232 -17.12 -22.07 -21.79
N GLU A 233 -17.98 -21.53 -20.92
CA GLU A 233 -17.55 -20.66 -19.81
C GLU A 233 -16.76 -21.41 -18.74
N TYR A 234 -17.06 -22.70 -18.52
CA TYR A 234 -16.24 -23.57 -17.67
C TYR A 234 -14.82 -23.73 -18.26
N ALA A 235 -14.72 -24.01 -19.57
CA ALA A 235 -13.44 -24.14 -20.26
C ALA A 235 -12.61 -22.83 -20.27
N LYS A 236 -13.28 -21.67 -20.32
CA LYS A 236 -12.64 -20.34 -20.17
C LYS A 236 -12.01 -20.16 -18.79
N GLU A 237 -12.64 -20.63 -17.72
CA GLU A 237 -12.07 -20.55 -16.36
C GLU A 237 -10.94 -21.56 -16.14
N GLU A 238 -11.06 -22.80 -16.62
CA GLU A 238 -9.95 -23.78 -16.63
C GLU A 238 -8.71 -23.22 -17.33
N LEU A 239 -8.88 -22.55 -18.49
CA LEU A 239 -7.77 -21.92 -19.21
C LEU A 239 -7.06 -20.84 -18.37
N ARG A 240 -7.80 -20.11 -17.51
CA ARG A 240 -7.24 -19.09 -16.61
C ARG A 240 -6.47 -19.70 -15.46
N ALA A 241 -7.05 -20.73 -14.83
CA ALA A 241 -6.42 -21.44 -13.72
C ALA A 241 -5.13 -22.16 -14.17
N GLU A 242 -5.15 -22.81 -15.34
CA GLU A 242 -3.96 -23.46 -15.91
C GLU A 242 -2.82 -22.48 -16.21
N ILE A 243 -3.12 -21.37 -16.90
CA ILE A 243 -2.10 -20.34 -17.19
C ILE A 243 -1.58 -19.71 -15.88
N ALA A 244 -2.45 -19.52 -14.88
CA ALA A 244 -2.04 -19.00 -13.58
C ALA A 244 -1.18 -19.99 -12.78
N SER A 245 -1.54 -21.28 -12.81
CA SER A 245 -0.80 -22.37 -12.15
C SER A 245 0.60 -22.49 -12.73
N MET A 246 0.74 -22.50 -14.06
CA MET A 246 2.04 -22.47 -14.73
C MET A 246 2.90 -21.27 -14.32
N ILE A 247 2.28 -20.08 -14.20
CA ILE A 247 2.99 -18.85 -13.81
C ILE A 247 3.42 -18.90 -12.33
N LEU A 248 2.55 -19.35 -11.41
CA LEU A 248 2.86 -19.51 -9.99
C LEU A 248 3.88 -20.63 -9.75
N GLY A 249 3.83 -21.69 -10.55
CA GLY A 249 4.75 -22.82 -10.52
C GLY A 249 6.19 -22.44 -10.83
N ASP A 250 6.42 -21.57 -11.83
CA ASP A 250 7.74 -20.96 -12.07
C ASP A 250 8.12 -20.01 -10.94
N GLU A 251 7.26 -19.08 -10.54
CA GLU A 251 7.58 -18.06 -9.50
C GLU A 251 7.86 -18.65 -8.10
N LEU A 252 7.40 -19.87 -7.83
CA LEU A 252 7.63 -20.61 -6.58
C LEU A 252 8.63 -21.78 -6.73
N GLY A 253 9.05 -22.14 -7.94
CA GLY A 253 9.95 -23.28 -8.20
C GLY A 253 9.31 -24.66 -8.01
N LEU A 254 7.98 -24.73 -8.02
CA LEU A 254 7.19 -25.95 -7.86
C LEU A 254 7.05 -26.74 -9.18
N GLY A 255 7.35 -26.11 -10.31
CA GLY A 255 7.04 -26.68 -11.63
C GLY A 255 5.54 -26.63 -11.95
N HIS A 256 5.13 -27.32 -13.00
CA HIS A 256 3.73 -27.40 -13.46
C HIS A 256 3.47 -28.76 -14.10
N ASP A 257 2.37 -29.40 -13.71
CA ASP A 257 1.95 -30.71 -14.21
C ASP A 257 0.49 -30.64 -14.73
N PRO A 258 0.28 -30.55 -16.06
CA PRO A 258 -1.04 -30.44 -16.66
C PRO A 258 -1.76 -31.79 -16.82
N GLY A 259 -1.24 -32.88 -16.23
CA GLY A 259 -1.66 -34.26 -16.49
C GLY A 259 -3.15 -34.57 -16.34
N GLN A 260 -3.91 -33.79 -15.56
CA GLN A 260 -5.36 -33.97 -15.37
C GLN A 260 -6.24 -33.13 -16.33
N HIS A 261 -5.69 -32.10 -17.00
CA HIS A 261 -6.49 -31.08 -17.71
C HIS A 261 -6.59 -31.29 -19.24
N VAL A 262 -6.04 -32.40 -19.76
CA VAL A 262 -6.09 -32.77 -21.20
C VAL A 262 -7.53 -32.88 -21.73
N ALA A 263 -8.50 -33.17 -20.86
CA ALA A 263 -9.93 -33.25 -21.21
C ALA A 263 -10.48 -31.94 -21.84
N TYR A 264 -9.94 -30.78 -21.47
CA TYR A 264 -10.47 -29.46 -21.88
C TYR A 264 -9.87 -28.93 -23.18
N VAL A 265 -8.82 -29.56 -23.72
CA VAL A 265 -8.06 -29.06 -24.89
C VAL A 265 -8.94 -28.81 -26.10
N LYS A 266 -9.92 -29.69 -26.37
CA LYS A 266 -10.89 -29.52 -27.47
C LYS A 266 -11.78 -28.28 -27.25
N SER A 267 -12.20 -28.03 -26.02
CA SER A 267 -13.00 -26.86 -25.65
C SER A 267 -12.18 -25.58 -25.71
N TRP A 268 -10.91 -25.58 -25.28
CA TRP A 268 -10.01 -24.43 -25.44
C TRP A 268 -9.75 -24.09 -26.90
N ILE A 269 -9.47 -25.09 -27.75
CA ILE A 269 -9.30 -24.88 -29.20
C ILE A 269 -10.56 -24.22 -29.78
N LYS A 270 -11.76 -24.72 -29.44
CA LYS A 270 -13.02 -24.11 -29.89
C LYS A 270 -13.17 -22.67 -29.40
N VAL A 271 -12.97 -22.42 -28.10
CA VAL A 271 -13.04 -21.08 -27.50
C VAL A 271 -12.13 -20.07 -28.20
N LEU A 272 -10.90 -20.48 -28.54
CA LEU A 272 -9.94 -19.60 -29.21
C LEU A 272 -10.19 -19.46 -30.73
N GLN A 273 -10.87 -20.42 -31.36
CA GLN A 273 -11.36 -20.30 -32.74
C GLN A 273 -12.58 -19.37 -32.82
N ASP A 274 -13.49 -19.45 -31.85
CA ASP A 274 -14.70 -18.62 -31.77
C ASP A 274 -14.38 -17.17 -31.34
N ASP A 275 -13.44 -16.97 -30.40
CA ASP A 275 -12.91 -15.65 -30.03
C ASP A 275 -11.38 -15.66 -29.79
N PRO A 276 -10.57 -15.32 -30.80
CA PRO A 276 -9.12 -15.19 -30.69
C PRO A 276 -8.62 -14.16 -29.65
N MET A 277 -9.46 -13.23 -29.19
CA MET A 277 -9.10 -12.29 -28.11
C MET A 277 -9.16 -12.96 -26.74
N GLU A 278 -9.81 -14.11 -26.60
CA GLU A 278 -10.00 -14.76 -25.30
C GLU A 278 -8.69 -15.22 -24.67
N ILE A 279 -7.66 -15.60 -25.45
CA ILE A 279 -6.34 -15.90 -24.89
C ILE A 279 -5.65 -14.66 -24.27
N PHE A 280 -5.95 -13.46 -24.78
CA PHE A 280 -5.45 -12.20 -24.19
C PHE A 280 -6.17 -11.90 -22.87
N ARG A 281 -7.48 -12.19 -22.78
CA ARG A 281 -8.26 -12.05 -21.54
C ARG A 281 -7.81 -13.09 -20.51
N ALA A 282 -7.69 -14.35 -20.89
CA ALA A 282 -7.23 -15.43 -20.02
C ALA A 282 -5.81 -15.17 -19.48
N ALA A 283 -4.87 -14.72 -20.31
CA ALA A 283 -3.53 -14.35 -19.86
C ALA A 283 -3.52 -13.10 -18.95
N ALA A 284 -4.40 -12.12 -19.18
CA ALA A 284 -4.54 -10.94 -18.31
C ALA A 284 -5.26 -11.26 -16.98
N ASP A 285 -6.14 -12.25 -16.97
CA ASP A 285 -6.79 -12.78 -15.77
C ASP A 285 -5.80 -13.62 -14.96
N ALA A 286 -5.00 -14.48 -15.58
CA ALA A 286 -3.94 -15.24 -14.93
C ALA A 286 -2.87 -14.35 -14.26
N GLU A 287 -2.49 -13.25 -14.91
CA GLU A 287 -1.67 -12.19 -14.30
C GLU A 287 -2.32 -11.55 -13.06
N ARG A 288 -3.64 -11.42 -13.02
CA ARG A 288 -4.38 -10.92 -11.85
C ARG A 288 -4.47 -11.98 -10.75
N ILE A 289 -4.64 -13.26 -11.11
CA ILE A 289 -4.59 -14.38 -10.17
C ILE A 289 -3.22 -14.43 -9.48
N GLN A 290 -2.11 -14.42 -10.24
CA GLN A 290 -0.77 -14.45 -9.67
C GLN A 290 -0.52 -13.25 -8.75
N LYS A 291 -0.86 -12.02 -9.17
CA LYS A 291 -0.69 -10.82 -8.34
C LYS A 291 -1.53 -10.83 -7.08
N PHE A 292 -2.73 -11.44 -7.12
CA PHE A 292 -3.59 -11.59 -5.96
C PHE A 292 -3.00 -12.61 -4.97
N VAL A 293 -2.58 -13.78 -5.47
CA VAL A 293 -2.00 -14.87 -4.66
C VAL A 293 -0.68 -14.45 -4.01
N LEU A 294 0.26 -13.87 -4.77
CA LEU A 294 1.51 -13.33 -4.21
C LEU A 294 1.30 -12.02 -3.44
N GLY A 295 0.15 -11.38 -3.64
CA GLY A 295 -0.30 -10.27 -2.82
C GLY A 295 -0.42 -10.64 -1.34
N PHE A 296 -0.69 -11.92 -1.00
CA PHE A 296 -0.68 -12.39 0.37
C PHE A 296 0.73 -12.45 0.98
N GLU A 297 1.77 -12.79 0.21
CA GLU A 297 3.17 -12.68 0.63
C GLU A 297 3.56 -11.21 0.85
N GLN A 298 3.12 -10.30 -0.03
CA GLN A 298 3.36 -8.87 0.14
C GLN A 298 2.57 -8.27 1.30
N GLN A 299 1.32 -8.67 1.55
CA GLN A 299 0.56 -8.25 2.72
C GLN A 299 1.11 -8.86 4.02
N GLN A 300 1.64 -10.08 3.98
CA GLN A 300 2.35 -10.65 5.12
C GLN A 300 3.66 -9.88 5.40
N THR A 301 4.40 -9.52 4.36
CA THR A 301 5.63 -8.71 4.43
C THR A 301 5.35 -7.24 4.72
N GLN A 302 4.19 -6.69 4.37
CA GLN A 302 3.75 -5.33 4.68
C GLN A 302 3.06 -5.25 6.04
N ASN A 303 2.37 -6.28 6.53
CA ASN A 303 1.92 -6.31 7.93
C ASN A 303 3.13 -6.51 8.86
N GLN A 304 4.17 -7.22 8.42
CA GLN A 304 5.46 -7.29 9.13
C GLN A 304 6.29 -6.02 8.93
N GLY A 305 6.24 -5.39 7.76
CA GLY A 305 7.02 -4.19 7.40
C GLY A 305 6.39 -2.86 7.83
N GLN A 306 5.07 -2.78 7.94
CA GLN A 306 4.34 -1.75 8.69
C GLN A 306 4.43 -2.07 10.18
N GLY A 307 4.38 -3.34 10.59
CA GLY A 307 4.79 -3.75 11.93
C GLY A 307 6.17 -3.21 12.31
N GLN A 308 7.16 -3.30 11.41
CA GLN A 308 8.52 -2.81 11.59
C GLN A 308 8.70 -1.29 11.34
N ALA A 309 7.92 -0.66 10.46
CA ALA A 309 8.01 0.78 10.20
C ALA A 309 7.22 1.61 11.22
N GLU A 310 6.08 1.10 11.69
CA GLU A 310 5.35 1.63 12.84
C GLU A 310 6.10 1.28 14.14
N SER A 311 6.74 0.12 14.27
CA SER A 311 7.63 -0.14 15.43
C SER A 311 8.85 0.77 15.43
N VAL A 312 9.61 0.94 14.35
CA VAL A 312 10.79 1.84 14.35
C VAL A 312 10.41 3.29 14.61
N ALA A 313 9.20 3.74 14.26
CA ALA A 313 8.70 5.07 14.60
C ALA A 313 8.16 5.17 16.04
N ALA A 314 7.61 4.09 16.61
CA ALA A 314 7.08 4.05 17.98
C ALA A 314 8.12 3.64 19.05
N LEU A 315 9.16 2.89 18.70
CA LEU A 315 10.26 2.45 19.57
C LEU A 315 11.26 3.56 19.90
N VAL A 316 11.06 4.77 19.37
CA VAL A 316 11.71 5.98 19.91
C VAL A 316 10.95 6.50 21.16
N ALA A 317 9.81 5.90 21.54
CA ALA A 317 8.96 6.35 22.65
C ALA A 317 8.75 5.34 23.81
N GLU A 318 9.06 4.05 23.65
CA GLU A 318 9.12 3.10 24.78
C GLU A 318 10.54 2.64 25.06
N LYS A 319 11.01 2.94 26.28
CA LYS A 319 12.34 2.59 26.77
C LYS A 319 12.43 1.09 27.05
N SER A 320 13.55 0.45 26.70
CA SER A 320 13.81 -0.94 27.09
C SER A 320 13.75 -1.10 28.62
N PRO A 321 13.49 -2.29 29.19
CA PRO A 321 13.46 -2.46 30.65
C PRO A 321 14.75 -1.98 31.33
N LEU A 322 15.91 -2.18 30.69
CA LEU A 322 17.19 -1.63 31.16
C LEU A 322 17.22 -0.10 31.16
N GLN A 323 16.69 0.54 30.12
CA GLN A 323 16.57 2.01 30.04
C GLN A 323 15.51 2.55 31.03
N GLN A 324 14.44 1.80 31.32
CA GLN A 324 13.45 2.14 32.35
C GLN A 324 14.09 2.10 33.75
N LEU A 325 14.86 1.07 34.05
CA LEU A 325 15.62 0.93 35.29
C LEU A 325 16.66 2.06 35.43
N THR A 326 17.39 2.36 34.35
CA THR A 326 18.36 3.47 34.29
C THR A 326 17.66 4.82 34.55
N ASP A 327 16.48 5.04 34.00
CA ASP A 327 15.65 6.22 34.24
C ASP A 327 15.17 6.35 35.69
N LEU A 328 14.71 5.25 36.30
CA LEU A 328 14.27 5.22 37.71
C LEU A 328 15.46 5.54 38.64
N ARG A 329 16.62 4.96 38.36
CA ARG A 329 17.88 5.23 39.07
C ARG A 329 18.33 6.69 38.91
N ALA A 330 18.24 7.26 37.71
CA ALA A 330 18.54 8.67 37.45
C ALA A 330 17.57 9.65 38.15
N ARG A 331 16.38 9.18 38.54
CA ARG A 331 15.40 9.94 39.35
C ARG A 331 15.57 9.75 40.86
N GLY A 332 16.58 9.00 41.30
CA GLY A 332 16.89 8.78 42.72
C GLY A 332 16.11 7.65 43.41
N VAL A 333 15.44 6.78 42.65
CA VAL A 333 14.72 5.61 43.21
C VAL A 333 15.72 4.58 43.75
N GLY A 334 15.41 3.99 44.91
CA GLY A 334 16.23 2.95 45.54
C GLY A 334 16.34 1.70 44.66
N LEU A 335 17.43 0.92 44.77
CA LEU A 335 17.67 -0.19 43.83
C LEU A 335 16.57 -1.26 43.87
N SER A 336 16.19 -1.72 45.06
CA SER A 336 15.11 -2.70 45.25
C SER A 336 13.77 -2.18 44.70
N GLU A 337 13.39 -0.95 45.03
CA GLU A 337 12.17 -0.31 44.54
C GLU A 337 12.17 -0.13 43.01
N ALA A 338 13.31 0.20 42.40
CA ALA A 338 13.45 0.32 40.95
C ALA A 338 13.37 -1.04 40.24
N LEU A 339 13.89 -2.12 40.84
CA LEU A 339 13.81 -3.48 40.31
C LEU A 339 12.37 -4.04 40.36
N GLU A 340 11.63 -3.77 41.44
CA GLU A 340 10.20 -4.11 41.53
C GLU A 340 9.36 -3.30 40.51
N GLN A 341 9.56 -1.97 40.46
CA GLN A 341 8.78 -1.10 39.57
C GLN A 341 9.03 -1.34 38.07
N SER A 342 10.20 -1.87 37.70
CA SER A 342 10.54 -2.21 36.32
C SER A 342 10.13 -3.63 35.91
N SER A 343 9.61 -4.44 36.83
CA SER A 343 9.15 -5.82 36.59
C SER A 343 10.19 -6.79 36.01
N ILE A 344 11.50 -6.49 36.14
CA ILE A 344 12.58 -7.28 35.51
C ILE A 344 13.03 -8.44 36.40
N MET A 345 12.86 -8.33 37.71
CA MET A 345 13.33 -9.31 38.70
C MET A 345 12.23 -9.64 39.71
N SER A 346 12.12 -10.91 40.09
CA SER A 346 11.15 -11.37 41.11
C SER A 346 11.66 -11.15 42.54
N GLY A 347 10.77 -11.31 43.53
CA GLY A 347 11.15 -11.28 44.96
C GLY A 347 12.23 -12.31 45.35
N PRO A 348 12.22 -13.55 44.82
CA PRO A 348 13.35 -14.48 44.92
C PRO A 348 14.64 -13.97 44.25
N ASP A 349 14.57 -13.36 43.06
CA ASP A 349 15.76 -12.83 42.37
C ASP A 349 16.45 -11.72 43.15
N SER A 350 15.66 -10.86 43.81
CA SER A 350 16.19 -9.78 44.66
C SER A 350 17.00 -10.34 45.83
N ARG A 351 16.48 -11.37 46.52
CA ARG A 351 17.18 -12.04 47.62
C ARG A 351 18.42 -12.82 47.17
N LEU A 352 18.38 -13.43 45.99
CA LEU A 352 19.57 -14.04 45.36
C LEU A 352 20.64 -12.98 45.05
N THR A 353 20.23 -11.80 44.58
CA THR A 353 21.13 -10.67 44.31
C THR A 353 21.80 -10.18 45.59
N GLU A 354 21.05 -10.05 46.68
CA GLU A 354 21.56 -9.67 48.00
C GLU A 354 22.56 -10.71 48.56
N ALA A 355 22.25 -12.00 48.45
CA ALA A 355 23.17 -13.07 48.87
C ALA A 355 24.48 -13.10 48.05
N LEU A 356 24.40 -12.88 46.73
CA LEU A 356 25.57 -12.77 45.87
C LEU A 356 26.39 -11.49 46.17
N GLN A 357 25.72 -10.40 46.54
CA GLN A 357 26.36 -9.16 46.98
C GLN A 357 27.10 -9.35 48.33
N GLU A 358 26.54 -10.11 49.27
CA GLU A 358 27.22 -10.45 50.53
C GLU A 358 28.49 -11.26 50.29
N VAL A 359 28.41 -12.30 49.46
CA VAL A 359 29.57 -13.12 49.05
C VAL A 359 30.67 -12.27 48.42
N ARG A 360 30.32 -11.35 47.52
CA ARG A 360 31.28 -10.45 46.85
C ARG A 360 31.87 -9.41 47.80
N GLY A 361 31.07 -8.85 48.70
CA GLY A 361 31.54 -7.94 49.75
C GLY A 361 32.53 -8.62 50.70
N ALA A 362 32.24 -9.86 51.11
CA ALA A 362 33.11 -10.63 51.96
C ALA A 362 34.43 -11.00 51.27
N ALA A 363 34.38 -11.47 50.02
CA ALA A 363 35.58 -11.75 49.22
C ALA A 363 36.48 -10.51 49.08
N ALA A 364 35.90 -9.35 48.75
CA ALA A 364 36.65 -8.10 48.57
C ALA A 364 37.25 -7.53 49.86
N PHE A 365 36.60 -7.73 51.01
CA PHE A 365 37.04 -7.16 52.29
C PHE A 365 37.94 -8.08 53.12
N ALA A 366 37.66 -9.39 53.12
CA ALA A 366 38.31 -10.37 54.00
C ALA A 366 39.22 -11.37 53.25
N GLY A 367 39.30 -11.30 51.91
CA GLY A 367 40.10 -12.22 51.08
C GLY A 367 39.61 -13.67 51.11
N SER A 368 38.46 -13.93 51.73
CA SER A 368 37.84 -15.25 51.89
C SER A 368 36.33 -15.08 52.13
N VAL A 369 35.53 -16.04 51.66
CA VAL A 369 34.06 -16.00 51.80
C VAL A 369 33.64 -16.85 53.03
N PRO A 370 32.93 -16.29 54.02
CA PRO A 370 32.40 -17.04 55.15
C PRO A 370 31.44 -18.15 54.69
N GLY A 371 31.52 -19.33 55.33
CA GLY A 371 30.66 -20.47 55.01
C GLY A 371 29.15 -20.15 55.08
N SER A 372 28.75 -19.25 55.99
CA SER A 372 27.36 -18.78 56.10
C SER A 372 26.87 -18.02 54.86
N ALA A 373 27.73 -17.21 54.23
CA ALA A 373 27.38 -16.48 53.01
C ALA A 373 27.28 -17.44 51.79
N ILE A 374 28.12 -18.48 51.76
CA ILE A 374 28.03 -19.55 50.76
C ILE A 374 26.73 -20.36 50.92
N GLU A 375 26.33 -20.64 52.16
CA GLU A 375 25.11 -21.38 52.48
C GLU A 375 23.85 -20.56 52.16
N LEU A 376 23.85 -19.26 52.48
CA LEU A 376 22.80 -18.32 52.08
C LEU A 376 22.67 -18.20 50.55
N LEU A 377 23.78 -18.04 49.84
CA LEU A 377 23.78 -18.01 48.37
C LEU A 377 23.21 -19.31 47.78
N ARG A 378 23.53 -20.46 48.37
CA ARG A 378 22.97 -21.75 47.95
C ARG A 378 21.46 -21.81 48.15
N GLU A 379 20.96 -21.39 49.31
CA GLU A 379 19.52 -21.39 49.62
C GLU A 379 18.76 -20.47 48.64
N MET A 380 19.22 -19.23 48.47
CA MET A 380 18.58 -18.26 47.59
C MET A 380 18.71 -18.64 46.11
N SER A 381 19.77 -19.35 45.71
CA SER A 381 19.88 -19.92 44.35
C SER A 381 18.77 -20.95 44.12
N GLY A 382 18.58 -21.87 45.07
CA GLY A 382 17.54 -22.88 44.99
C GLY A 382 16.12 -22.29 44.96
N GLU A 383 15.87 -21.19 45.67
CA GLU A 383 14.57 -20.51 45.65
C GLU A 383 14.31 -19.73 44.35
N ALA A 384 15.31 -19.01 43.84
CA ALA A 384 15.15 -18.17 42.65
C ALA A 384 15.26 -18.96 41.33
N LEU A 385 16.23 -19.87 41.22
CA LEU A 385 16.57 -20.56 39.98
C LEU A 385 15.96 -21.97 39.88
N GLY A 386 15.44 -22.50 40.99
CA GLY A 386 14.91 -23.85 41.12
C GLY A 386 15.80 -24.73 42.00
N SER A 387 15.21 -25.64 42.77
CA SER A 387 15.87 -26.32 43.91
C SER A 387 17.10 -27.18 43.57
N SER A 388 17.33 -27.48 42.29
CA SER A 388 18.51 -28.21 41.79
C SER A 388 19.57 -27.31 41.15
N VAL A 389 19.35 -26.00 41.08
CA VAL A 389 20.18 -25.03 40.34
C VAL A 389 20.86 -24.09 41.32
N LEU A 390 22.17 -24.26 41.49
CA LEU A 390 22.95 -23.62 42.56
C LEU A 390 24.11 -22.80 41.95
N LEU A 391 24.12 -21.49 42.16
CA LEU A 391 25.22 -20.64 41.70
C LEU A 391 26.48 -20.87 42.56
N PRO A 392 27.66 -21.04 41.95
CA PRO A 392 28.90 -21.10 42.70
C PRO A 392 29.28 -19.73 43.26
N HIS A 393 29.76 -19.71 44.50
CA HIS A 393 30.13 -18.50 45.25
C HIS A 393 31.22 -17.64 44.60
N ASP A 394 32.03 -18.24 43.75
CA ASP A 394 33.16 -17.63 43.06
C ASP A 394 32.86 -17.37 41.56
N TRP A 395 31.57 -17.36 41.17
CA TRP A 395 31.14 -16.97 39.84
C TRP A 395 31.53 -15.51 39.51
N ASN A 396 32.31 -15.36 38.44
CA ASN A 396 32.88 -14.08 38.00
C ASN A 396 31.93 -13.21 37.14
N GLY A 397 30.70 -13.69 36.90
CA GLY A 397 29.67 -13.04 36.09
C GLY A 397 29.67 -13.41 34.60
N VAL A 398 30.64 -14.20 34.12
CA VAL A 398 30.66 -14.72 32.74
C VAL A 398 29.73 -15.93 32.63
N ILE A 399 28.99 -16.00 31.53
CA ILE A 399 28.08 -17.11 31.17
C ILE A 399 28.43 -17.59 29.77
N GLN A 400 28.42 -18.91 29.57
CA GLN A 400 28.47 -19.53 28.25
C GLN A 400 27.19 -20.31 27.98
N LEU A 401 26.75 -20.29 26.72
CA LEU A 401 25.61 -21.05 26.24
C LEU A 401 26.09 -22.05 25.18
N LYS A 402 25.71 -23.32 25.29
CA LYS A 402 26.16 -24.36 24.36
C LYS A 402 25.03 -25.29 23.95
N ALA A 403 24.97 -25.62 22.68
CA ALA A 403 24.17 -26.72 22.16
C ALA A 403 24.80 -28.08 22.50
N LEU A 404 23.95 -29.01 22.94
CA LEU A 404 24.34 -30.30 23.46
C LEU A 404 23.58 -31.42 22.74
N VAL A 405 24.28 -32.52 22.47
CA VAL A 405 23.74 -33.75 21.91
C VAL A 405 23.81 -34.85 22.95
N GLN A 406 22.83 -35.75 22.95
CA GLN A 406 22.88 -36.98 23.73
C GLN A 406 23.06 -38.17 22.78
N ASP A 407 24.09 -38.98 23.02
CA ASP A 407 24.34 -40.20 22.25
C ASP A 407 23.40 -41.36 22.64
N ALA A 408 23.40 -42.44 21.87
CA ALA A 408 22.54 -43.60 22.10
C ALA A 408 22.86 -44.37 23.40
N SER A 409 24.01 -44.10 24.04
CA SER A 409 24.40 -44.59 25.36
C SER A 409 24.03 -43.64 26.51
N GLY A 410 23.49 -42.46 26.19
CA GLY A 410 23.07 -41.45 27.15
C GLY A 410 24.15 -40.43 27.52
N ASN A 411 25.35 -40.49 26.91
CA ASN A 411 26.40 -39.50 27.19
C ASN A 411 26.05 -38.17 26.53
N ILE A 412 26.34 -37.07 27.22
CA ILE A 412 26.16 -35.70 26.70
C ILE A 412 27.49 -35.21 26.13
N ALA A 413 27.47 -34.74 24.88
CA ALA A 413 28.60 -34.13 24.19
C ALA A 413 28.20 -32.79 23.57
N TRP A 414 29.19 -32.00 23.15
CA TRP A 414 28.96 -30.71 22.49
C TRP A 414 28.46 -30.96 21.07
N ALA A 415 27.46 -30.19 20.63
CA ALA A 415 26.88 -30.37 19.29
C ALA A 415 27.89 -30.09 18.16
N SER A 416 28.86 -29.20 18.39
CA SER A 416 29.97 -28.91 17.45
C SER A 416 30.80 -30.13 17.07
N ASP A 417 30.85 -31.13 17.95
CA ASP A 417 31.74 -32.28 17.85
C ASP A 417 31.00 -33.53 17.32
N SER A 418 29.75 -33.36 16.88
CA SER A 418 28.83 -34.44 16.54
C SER A 418 28.01 -34.14 15.28
N PRO A 419 27.71 -35.14 14.43
CA PRO A 419 26.82 -34.98 13.28
C PRO A 419 25.32 -35.02 13.67
N LEU A 420 24.98 -35.10 14.96
CA LEU A 420 23.61 -35.16 15.45
C LEU A 420 23.05 -33.76 15.72
N GLU A 421 21.75 -33.55 15.48
CA GLU A 421 21.09 -32.29 15.83
C GLU A 421 21.08 -32.05 17.35
N PRO A 422 21.23 -30.78 17.81
CA PRO A 422 21.08 -30.41 19.21
C PRO A 422 19.75 -30.86 19.82
N GLN A 423 19.82 -31.48 21.00
CA GLN A 423 18.66 -31.95 21.76
C GLN A 423 18.47 -31.14 23.06
N LEU A 424 19.57 -30.61 23.61
CA LEU A 424 19.61 -29.83 24.84
C LEU A 424 20.46 -28.57 24.64
N PHE A 425 20.23 -27.57 25.49
CA PHE A 425 20.92 -26.28 25.46
C PHE A 425 21.36 -25.93 26.88
N GLY A 426 22.66 -26.06 27.15
CA GLY A 426 23.25 -25.93 28.47
C GLY A 426 23.70 -24.51 28.77
N VAL A 427 23.43 -24.06 30.00
CA VAL A 427 23.91 -22.80 30.57
C VAL A 427 25.05 -23.08 31.53
N TYR A 428 26.20 -22.48 31.26
CA TYR A 428 27.44 -22.65 32.02
C TYR A 428 27.85 -21.32 32.65
N VAL A 429 28.38 -21.36 33.86
CA VAL A 429 28.91 -20.18 34.57
C VAL A 429 30.41 -20.34 34.82
N GLN A 430 31.17 -19.25 34.75
CA GLN A 430 32.62 -19.28 34.91
C GLN A 430 33.08 -18.93 36.33
N HIS A 431 33.91 -19.78 36.90
CA HIS A 431 34.61 -19.56 38.17
C HIS A 431 35.68 -18.47 38.05
N SER A 432 36.11 -17.96 39.20
CA SER A 432 37.19 -16.96 39.31
C SER A 432 38.54 -17.44 38.75
N ASP A 433 38.77 -18.76 38.67
CA ASP A 433 39.97 -19.38 38.09
C ASP A 433 39.88 -19.60 36.56
N GLY A 434 38.74 -19.26 35.95
CA GLY A 434 38.46 -19.42 34.52
C GLY A 434 37.82 -20.74 34.12
N THR A 435 37.63 -21.70 35.04
CA THR A 435 36.91 -22.96 34.78
C THR A 435 35.41 -22.73 34.65
N HIS A 436 34.69 -23.66 33.99
CA HIS A 436 33.25 -23.54 33.75
C HIS A 436 32.47 -24.67 34.42
N GLN A 437 31.36 -24.34 35.07
CA GLN A 437 30.42 -25.28 35.69
C GLN A 437 29.09 -25.26 34.93
N SER A 438 28.52 -26.43 34.62
CA SER A 438 27.12 -26.50 34.15
C SER A 438 26.18 -26.10 35.28
N LEU A 439 25.16 -25.30 34.95
CA LEU A 439 24.19 -24.76 35.89
C LEU A 439 22.78 -25.28 35.61
N ALA A 440 22.35 -25.34 34.34
CA ALA A 440 21.06 -25.88 33.92
C ALA A 440 21.02 -26.20 32.42
N ASP A 441 20.32 -27.28 32.05
CA ASP A 441 20.08 -27.67 30.66
C ASP A 441 18.60 -27.47 30.27
N PHE A 442 18.36 -26.95 29.07
CA PHE A 442 17.02 -26.63 28.56
C PHE A 442 16.68 -27.40 27.28
N ASN A 443 15.40 -27.72 27.10
CA ASN A 443 14.86 -28.38 25.90
C ASN A 443 14.63 -27.44 24.70
N ARG A 444 14.97 -26.14 24.86
CA ARG A 444 14.82 -25.09 23.85
C ARG A 444 15.91 -24.03 24.02
N PRO A 445 16.51 -23.49 22.95
CA PRO A 445 17.57 -22.49 23.06
C PRO A 445 17.01 -21.17 23.62
N ALA A 446 15.78 -20.80 23.25
CA ALA A 446 15.11 -19.60 23.74
C ALA A 446 14.89 -19.59 25.26
N ASP A 447 14.82 -20.75 25.93
CA ASP A 447 14.65 -20.81 27.38
C ASP A 447 16.01 -20.75 28.11
N ALA A 448 17.06 -21.36 27.55
CA ALA A 448 18.44 -21.15 27.99
C ALA A 448 18.87 -19.67 27.88
N VAL A 449 18.52 -19.00 26.76
CA VAL A 449 18.78 -17.57 26.54
C VAL A 449 18.08 -16.69 27.57
N LYS A 450 16.79 -16.93 27.88
CA LYS A 450 16.08 -16.20 28.95
C LYS A 450 16.73 -16.41 30.31
N PHE A 451 17.19 -17.62 30.59
CA PHE A 451 17.84 -17.95 31.86
C PHE A 451 19.21 -17.24 31.98
N ALA A 452 20.00 -17.19 30.91
CA ALA A 452 21.24 -16.41 30.86
C ALA A 452 20.99 -14.89 30.98
N ASP A 453 20.03 -14.32 30.24
CA ASP A 453 19.65 -12.90 30.34
C ASP A 453 19.29 -12.52 31.80
N ARG A 454 18.52 -13.39 32.49
CA ARG A 454 18.14 -13.24 33.91
C ARG A 454 19.36 -13.27 34.84
N LEU A 455 20.30 -14.19 34.62
CA LEU A 455 21.52 -14.30 35.41
C LEU A 455 22.47 -13.12 35.23
N LEU A 456 22.72 -12.66 34.00
CA LEU A 456 23.59 -11.50 33.76
C LEU A 456 23.06 -10.23 34.45
N LEU A 457 21.74 -10.10 34.59
CA LEU A 457 21.12 -9.01 35.34
C LEU A 457 21.34 -9.14 36.86
N ILE A 458 21.21 -10.35 37.42
CA ILE A 458 21.56 -10.65 38.82
C ILE A 458 23.04 -10.34 39.09
N ASP A 459 23.96 -10.73 38.19
CA ASP A 459 25.39 -10.41 38.28
C ASP A 459 25.65 -8.90 38.34
N ALA A 460 25.02 -8.14 37.43
CA ALA A 460 25.20 -6.70 37.36
C ALA A 460 24.70 -6.00 38.64
N HIS A 461 23.57 -6.43 39.20
CA HIS A 461 23.02 -5.82 40.41
C HIS A 461 23.71 -6.25 41.70
N ALA A 462 24.32 -7.44 41.75
CA ALA A 462 25.09 -7.93 42.90
C ALA A 462 26.46 -7.26 43.07
N GLN A 463 26.84 -6.31 42.19
CA GLN A 463 28.06 -5.51 42.36
C GLN A 463 27.91 -4.52 43.52
N THR A 464 28.83 -4.59 44.49
CA THR A 464 28.84 -3.76 45.69
C THR A 464 29.23 -2.30 45.41
N ASN A 465 30.13 -2.08 44.46
CA ASN A 465 30.53 -0.76 44.00
C ASN A 465 29.53 -0.21 42.95
N VAL A 466 29.15 1.06 43.07
CA VAL A 466 28.29 1.75 42.10
C VAL A 466 28.96 1.81 40.74
N GLU A 467 30.26 2.12 40.68
CA GLU A 467 30.98 2.26 39.41
C GLU A 467 31.08 0.92 38.67
N ASP A 468 31.30 -0.18 39.39
CA ASP A 468 31.42 -1.51 38.78
C ASP A 468 30.05 -2.11 38.42
N ARG A 469 28.99 -1.79 39.17
CA ARG A 469 27.60 -2.05 38.72
C ARG A 469 27.31 -1.32 37.42
N ASP A 470 27.60 -0.04 37.36
CA ASP A 470 27.23 0.78 36.21
C ASP A 470 28.06 0.37 34.97
N LYS A 471 29.32 -0.05 35.14
CA LYS A 471 30.11 -0.74 34.10
C LYS A 471 29.50 -2.08 33.66
N ARG A 472 29.06 -2.93 34.59
CA ARG A 472 28.42 -4.22 34.27
C ARG A 472 27.09 -4.04 33.53
N LEU A 473 26.27 -3.06 33.94
CA LEU A 473 25.03 -2.70 33.24
C LEU A 473 25.29 -2.13 31.84
N ALA A 474 26.33 -1.30 31.68
CA ALA A 474 26.73 -0.79 30.36
C ALA A 474 27.28 -1.89 29.44
N GLY A 475 27.99 -2.89 29.99
CA GLY A 475 28.48 -4.05 29.27
C GLY A 475 27.44 -5.16 29.05
N LEU A 476 26.23 -5.03 29.61
CA LEU A 476 25.24 -6.12 29.64
C LEU A 476 24.81 -6.55 28.23
N GLU A 477 24.51 -5.61 27.34
CA GLU A 477 24.11 -5.95 25.96
C GLU A 477 25.22 -6.68 25.20
N LEU A 478 26.50 -6.33 25.44
CA LEU A 478 27.63 -7.03 24.83
C LEU A 478 27.72 -8.47 25.35
N ALA A 479 27.64 -8.68 26.66
CA ALA A 479 27.63 -10.03 27.25
C ALA A 479 26.46 -10.90 26.76
N ARG A 480 25.29 -10.28 26.51
CA ARG A 480 24.12 -10.95 25.91
C ARG A 480 24.34 -11.31 24.45
N VAL A 481 25.00 -10.44 23.67
CA VAL A 481 25.40 -10.74 22.28
C VAL A 481 26.41 -11.89 22.26
N ASP A 482 27.47 -11.82 23.04
CA ASP A 482 28.55 -12.82 23.07
C ASP A 482 28.00 -14.21 23.40
N ALA A 483 27.20 -14.34 24.46
CA ALA A 483 26.60 -15.62 24.86
C ALA A 483 25.66 -16.20 23.78
N ARG A 484 24.91 -15.35 23.06
CA ARG A 484 24.02 -15.79 21.97
C ARG A 484 24.80 -16.12 20.70
N LEU A 485 25.90 -15.42 20.42
CA LEU A 485 26.77 -15.68 19.27
C LEU A 485 27.54 -17.00 19.44
N GLU A 486 27.98 -17.31 20.67
CA GLU A 486 28.54 -18.62 21.03
C GLU A 486 27.49 -19.74 20.87
N LEU A 487 26.25 -19.52 21.33
CA LEU A 487 25.18 -20.51 21.16
C LEU A 487 24.87 -20.75 19.67
N ALA A 488 24.74 -19.68 18.87
CA ALA A 488 24.55 -19.76 17.43
C ALA A 488 25.70 -20.53 16.75
N GLN A 489 26.95 -20.25 17.13
CA GLN A 489 28.11 -20.98 16.64
C GLN A 489 28.05 -22.48 16.96
N SER A 490 27.62 -22.84 18.17
CA SER A 490 27.49 -24.25 18.58
C SER A 490 26.34 -24.99 17.87
N MET A 491 25.43 -24.26 17.22
CA MET A 491 24.30 -24.78 16.45
C MET A 491 24.53 -24.74 14.92
N ALA A 492 25.62 -24.11 14.48
CA ALA A 492 25.85 -23.84 13.06
C ALA A 492 26.26 -25.09 12.26
N LEU A 493 25.78 -25.19 11.02
CA LEU A 493 26.14 -26.27 10.10
C LEU A 493 27.59 -26.13 9.60
N PRO A 494 28.26 -27.23 9.19
CA PRO A 494 29.60 -27.16 8.59
C PRO A 494 29.67 -26.17 7.42
N GLY A 495 30.62 -25.23 7.47
CA GLY A 495 30.76 -24.14 6.49
C GLY A 495 29.93 -22.88 6.80
N SER A 496 29.24 -22.83 7.94
CA SER A 496 28.53 -21.65 8.44
C SER A 496 29.09 -21.25 9.80
N ASN A 497 29.50 -19.98 9.96
CA ASN A 497 30.19 -19.51 11.16
C ASN A 497 29.82 -18.04 11.46
N PRO A 498 28.82 -17.77 12.32
CA PRO A 498 28.44 -16.41 12.71
C PRO A 498 29.56 -15.63 13.43
N VAL A 499 30.41 -16.29 14.22
CA VAL A 499 31.52 -15.62 14.92
C VAL A 499 32.57 -15.11 13.93
N GLU A 500 32.91 -15.93 12.93
CA GLU A 500 33.85 -15.58 11.86
C GLU A 500 33.28 -14.54 10.90
N SER A 501 31.98 -14.63 10.55
CA SER A 501 31.31 -13.59 9.75
C SER A 501 31.31 -12.23 10.46
N TRP A 502 31.05 -12.21 11.77
CA TRP A 502 31.19 -11.00 12.60
C TRP A 502 32.63 -10.47 12.59
N GLY A 503 33.62 -11.31 12.88
CA GLY A 503 35.04 -10.91 12.89
C GLY A 503 35.52 -10.36 11.54
N ASN A 504 35.15 -11.03 10.44
CA ASN A 504 35.49 -10.62 9.08
C ASN A 504 34.87 -9.25 8.72
N LEU A 505 33.60 -9.04 9.05
CA LEU A 505 32.92 -7.75 8.84
C LEU A 505 33.48 -6.64 9.72
N GLN A 506 33.83 -6.93 10.98
CA GLN A 506 34.46 -5.97 11.88
C GLN A 506 35.85 -5.56 11.38
N GLN A 507 36.68 -6.52 10.96
CA GLN A 507 38.00 -6.26 10.40
C GLN A 507 37.94 -5.49 9.08
N HIS A 508 36.96 -5.79 8.21
CA HIS A 508 36.78 -5.12 6.93
C HIS A 508 36.16 -3.72 7.04
N ALA A 509 35.35 -3.48 8.07
CA ALA A 509 34.95 -2.13 8.44
C ALA A 509 36.16 -1.29 8.89
N ALA A 510 37.01 -1.86 9.76
CA ALA A 510 38.21 -1.21 10.26
C ALA A 510 39.21 -0.87 9.15
N SER A 511 39.44 -1.77 8.19
CA SER A 511 40.31 -1.50 7.01
C SER A 511 39.77 -0.37 6.12
N ASN A 512 38.45 -0.19 6.08
CA ASN A 512 37.77 0.91 5.39
C ASN A 512 37.65 2.22 6.21
N GLY A 513 38.19 2.26 7.43
CA GLY A 513 38.14 3.43 8.31
C GLY A 513 36.81 3.61 9.06
N LEU A 514 36.03 2.55 9.24
CA LEU A 514 34.80 2.53 10.04
C LEU A 514 34.99 1.72 11.33
N LYS A 515 34.18 2.02 12.35
CA LYS A 515 34.01 1.16 13.53
C LYS A 515 32.74 0.32 13.31
N ALA A 516 32.78 -0.96 13.69
CA ALA A 516 31.61 -1.83 13.67
C ALA A 516 31.22 -2.23 15.09
N SER A 517 29.92 -2.19 15.40
CA SER A 517 29.33 -2.66 16.65
C SER A 517 28.18 -3.62 16.36
N ILE A 518 28.12 -4.72 17.10
CA ILE A 518 27.07 -5.74 16.98
C ILE A 518 26.07 -5.62 18.14
N GLU A 519 24.78 -5.74 17.84
CA GLU A 519 23.67 -5.73 18.81
C GLU A 519 22.64 -6.81 18.45
N LEU A 520 21.68 -7.06 19.35
CA LEU A 520 20.59 -8.00 19.11
C LEU A 520 19.48 -7.33 18.29
N GLY A 521 19.11 -7.93 17.16
CA GLY A 521 18.01 -7.50 16.30
C GLY A 521 16.68 -8.19 16.61
N GLU A 522 15.58 -7.56 16.19
CA GLU A 522 14.23 -8.09 16.38
C GLU A 522 13.91 -9.23 15.41
N GLY A 523 13.90 -10.48 15.91
CA GLY A 523 13.42 -11.66 15.20
C GLY A 523 12.03 -12.12 15.66
N LYS A 524 11.36 -12.93 14.83
CA LYS A 524 10.11 -13.60 15.21
C LYS A 524 10.36 -14.71 16.23
N ALA A 525 9.30 -15.13 16.92
CA ALA A 525 9.30 -16.41 17.61
C ALA A 525 9.47 -17.56 16.58
N LEU A 526 10.55 -18.33 16.74
CA LEU A 526 10.91 -19.44 15.86
C LEU A 526 10.51 -20.80 16.49
N ALA A 527 10.81 -21.91 15.79
CA ALA A 527 10.42 -23.27 16.14
C ALA A 527 11.06 -23.78 17.45
N ARG A 528 10.94 -25.08 17.74
CA ARG A 528 11.38 -25.65 19.02
C ARG A 528 12.88 -25.46 19.27
N ASN A 529 13.69 -25.57 18.22
CA ASN A 529 15.17 -25.63 18.26
C ASN A 529 15.87 -24.42 17.63
N GLU A 530 15.13 -23.36 17.26
CA GLU A 530 15.68 -22.15 16.64
C GLU A 530 15.89 -21.04 17.70
N LEU A 531 16.95 -20.25 17.56
CA LEU A 531 17.32 -19.18 18.51
C LEU A 531 16.42 -17.93 18.29
N PRO A 532 16.23 -17.07 19.30
CA PRO A 532 15.41 -15.87 19.16
C PRO A 532 16.23 -14.62 18.77
N GLY A 533 16.46 -14.41 17.48
CA GLY A 533 16.80 -13.10 16.90
C GLY A 533 18.02 -13.08 15.99
N THR A 534 17.97 -12.30 14.91
CA THR A 534 19.16 -12.02 14.10
C THR A 534 20.04 -10.98 14.79
N PHE A 535 21.35 -11.03 14.57
CA PHE A 535 22.27 -9.98 15.00
C PHE A 535 22.21 -8.79 14.04
N LEU A 536 22.35 -7.58 14.57
CA LEU A 536 22.45 -6.36 13.78
C LEU A 536 23.82 -5.71 13.99
N ILE A 537 24.58 -5.59 12.91
CA ILE A 537 25.85 -4.86 12.88
C ILE A 537 25.58 -3.44 12.40
N ARG A 538 26.01 -2.44 13.17
CA ARG A 538 26.00 -1.02 12.80
C ARG A 538 27.41 -0.55 12.52
N TYR A 539 27.57 0.33 11.53
CA TYR A 539 28.86 0.93 11.20
C TYR A 539 28.83 2.45 11.46
N THR A 540 29.81 2.94 12.22
CA THR A 540 30.05 4.35 12.50
C THR A 540 31.38 4.81 11.90
N ASP A 541 31.54 6.11 11.71
CA ASP A 541 32.83 6.71 11.35
C ASP A 541 33.77 6.82 12.57
N GLN A 542 34.98 7.36 12.37
CA GLN A 542 35.96 7.51 13.45
C GLN A 542 35.47 8.42 14.60
N ASN A 543 34.51 9.31 14.34
CA ASN A 543 33.91 10.23 15.31
C ASN A 543 32.60 9.69 15.91
N ASP A 544 32.35 8.38 15.75
CA ASP A 544 31.15 7.67 16.22
C ASP A 544 29.84 8.15 15.58
N GLN A 545 29.89 8.83 14.42
CA GLN A 545 28.70 9.18 13.66
C GLN A 545 28.18 7.99 12.84
N HIS A 546 26.88 7.74 12.90
CA HIS A 546 26.25 6.68 12.10
C HIS A 546 26.40 6.93 10.60
N THR A 547 26.98 5.97 9.90
CA THR A 547 27.10 6.02 8.43
C THR A 547 25.78 5.84 7.70
N GLY A 548 24.78 5.24 8.37
CA GLY A 548 23.54 4.76 7.77
C GLY A 548 23.67 3.36 7.15
N ILE A 549 24.85 2.73 7.24
CA ILE A 549 25.10 1.35 6.82
C ILE A 549 24.82 0.41 8.01
N THR A 550 24.16 -0.71 7.73
CA THR A 550 23.92 -1.78 8.70
C THR A 550 23.98 -3.15 8.02
N THR A 551 24.45 -4.18 8.71
CA THR A 551 24.42 -5.58 8.23
C THR A 551 23.59 -6.43 9.19
N GLN A 552 22.57 -7.11 8.68
CA GLN A 552 21.87 -8.16 9.44
C GLN A 552 22.70 -9.45 9.30
N LEU A 553 23.07 -10.06 10.42
CA LEU A 553 23.81 -11.31 10.50
C LEU A 553 22.92 -12.36 11.18
N ASN A 554 22.66 -13.45 10.47
CA ASN A 554 21.85 -14.55 10.98
C ASN A 554 22.68 -15.49 11.86
N GLU A 555 21.98 -16.33 12.63
CA GLU A 555 22.55 -17.38 13.47
C GLU A 555 23.33 -18.44 12.66
N ASP A 556 22.95 -18.65 11.39
CA ASP A 556 23.68 -19.49 10.43
C ASP A 556 24.87 -18.77 9.76
N GLY A 557 25.31 -17.65 10.32
CA GLY A 557 26.42 -16.86 9.81
C GLY A 557 26.16 -16.14 8.49
N LYS A 558 24.98 -16.26 7.88
CA LYS A 558 24.68 -15.52 6.65
C LYS A 558 24.44 -14.05 6.98
N ALA A 559 25.13 -13.16 6.28
CA ALA A 559 25.03 -11.72 6.47
C ALA A 559 24.42 -11.02 5.24
N LYS A 560 23.71 -9.90 5.46
CA LYS A 560 23.15 -9.03 4.41
C LYS A 560 23.28 -7.55 4.77
N THR A 561 23.87 -6.76 3.87
CA THR A 561 24.14 -5.33 4.09
C THR A 561 23.07 -4.42 3.49
N PHE A 562 22.77 -3.33 4.21
CA PHE A 562 21.75 -2.33 3.93
C PHE A 562 22.36 -0.92 4.02
N VAL A 563 21.82 0.01 3.23
CA VAL A 563 22.11 1.45 3.31
C VAL A 563 20.80 2.20 3.52
N HIS A 564 20.69 2.96 4.61
CA HIS A 564 19.48 3.69 5.01
C HIS A 564 18.21 2.80 5.01
N GLY A 565 18.33 1.57 5.54
CA GLY A 565 17.25 0.58 5.61
C GLY A 565 16.95 -0.14 4.28
N LYS A 566 17.62 0.18 3.18
CA LYS A 566 17.44 -0.48 1.87
C LYS A 566 18.55 -1.50 1.65
N GLY A 567 18.18 -2.76 1.43
CA GLY A 567 19.14 -3.82 1.10
C GLY A 567 19.78 -3.58 -0.27
N LEU A 568 21.06 -3.91 -0.42
CA LEU A 568 21.77 -3.78 -1.69
C LEU A 568 21.13 -4.67 -2.77
N HIS A 569 21.02 -4.13 -4.00
CA HIS A 569 20.34 -4.82 -5.09
C HIS A 569 21.19 -6.01 -5.58
N GLY A 570 20.55 -7.17 -5.79
CA GLY A 570 21.24 -8.39 -6.19
C GLY A 570 22.05 -9.10 -5.11
N LYS A 571 22.21 -8.52 -3.91
CA LYS A 571 22.94 -9.15 -2.79
C LYS A 571 21.98 -9.71 -1.75
N GLY A 572 21.92 -11.04 -1.69
CA GLY A 572 21.15 -11.81 -0.72
C GLY A 572 21.84 -11.89 0.65
N TYR A 573 21.33 -12.79 1.49
CA TYR A 573 22.06 -13.27 2.67
C TYR A 573 23.16 -14.24 2.21
N THR A 574 24.40 -14.07 2.68
CA THR A 574 25.55 -14.91 2.30
C THR A 574 26.49 -15.17 3.47
N ALA A 575 27.01 -16.41 3.59
CA ALA A 575 28.06 -16.77 4.54
C ALA A 575 29.47 -16.57 3.95
N GLU A 576 29.59 -16.35 2.63
CA GLU A 576 30.88 -16.23 1.93
C GLU A 576 31.59 -14.91 2.29
N PRO A 577 32.77 -14.94 2.96
CA PRO A 577 33.43 -13.73 3.46
C PRO A 577 33.71 -12.69 2.37
N GLU A 578 34.15 -13.11 1.19
CA GLU A 578 34.42 -12.22 0.06
C GLU A 578 33.16 -11.45 -0.38
N TRP A 579 31.99 -12.09 -0.35
CA TRP A 579 30.73 -11.47 -0.76
C TRP A 579 30.17 -10.55 0.34
N GLN A 580 30.37 -10.91 1.61
CA GLN A 580 30.06 -10.05 2.75
C GLN A 580 30.88 -8.75 2.70
N GLN A 581 32.20 -8.88 2.47
CA GLN A 581 33.13 -7.76 2.28
C GLN A 581 32.74 -6.89 1.07
N GLN A 582 32.51 -7.50 -0.09
CA GLN A 582 32.10 -6.76 -1.30
C GLN A 582 30.73 -6.08 -1.14
N ALA A 583 29.82 -6.61 -0.32
CA ALA A 583 28.56 -5.93 0.04
C ALA A 583 28.83 -4.71 0.93
N LEU A 584 29.71 -4.83 1.92
CA LEU A 584 30.10 -3.71 2.78
C LEU A 584 30.83 -2.61 1.98
N ASP A 585 31.77 -2.96 1.09
CA ASP A 585 32.45 -1.99 0.23
C ASP A 585 31.48 -1.21 -0.66
N GLU A 586 30.52 -1.89 -1.29
CA GLU A 586 29.51 -1.25 -2.12
C GLU A 586 28.64 -0.26 -1.33
N ALA A 587 28.21 -0.66 -0.12
CA ALA A 587 27.50 0.24 0.79
C ALA A 587 28.33 1.48 1.16
N ILE A 588 29.62 1.30 1.42
CA ILE A 588 30.56 2.37 1.75
C ILE A 588 30.74 3.33 0.56
N GLN A 589 30.84 2.81 -0.68
CA GLN A 589 30.93 3.67 -1.87
C GLN A 589 29.63 4.43 -2.14
N MET A 590 28.46 3.81 -1.95
CA MET A 590 27.17 4.50 -2.06
C MET A 590 27.05 5.65 -1.04
N GLN A 591 27.44 5.40 0.21
CA GLN A 591 27.43 6.39 1.29
C GLN A 591 28.39 7.55 1.02
N LYS A 592 29.61 7.27 0.55
CA LYS A 592 30.58 8.29 0.11
C LYS A 592 30.06 9.12 -1.06
N ALA A 593 29.43 8.48 -2.06
CA ALA A 593 28.85 9.19 -3.21
C ALA A 593 27.63 10.06 -2.84
N GLU A 594 26.77 9.62 -1.92
CA GLU A 594 25.67 10.45 -1.41
C GLU A 594 26.20 11.64 -0.59
N ARG A 595 27.20 11.40 0.27
CA ARG A 595 27.88 12.47 1.01
C ARG A 595 28.50 13.51 0.09
N GLN A 596 29.26 13.09 -0.93
CA GLN A 596 29.82 13.99 -1.94
C GLN A 596 28.74 14.76 -2.72
N ARG A 597 27.59 14.16 -3.01
CA ARG A 597 26.45 14.87 -3.63
C ARG A 597 25.83 15.90 -2.70
N ARG A 598 25.73 15.62 -1.40
CA ARG A 598 25.25 16.59 -0.40
C ARG A 598 26.25 17.72 -0.18
N GLU A 599 27.54 17.41 -0.10
CA GLU A 599 28.62 18.40 0.04
C GLU A 599 28.74 19.27 -1.24
N ALA A 600 28.61 18.69 -2.44
CA ALA A 600 28.54 19.44 -3.71
C ALA A 600 27.23 20.25 -3.88
N ALA A 601 26.16 19.88 -3.18
CA ALA A 601 24.94 20.70 -3.05
C ALA A 601 25.07 21.77 -1.94
N MET A 602 26.22 21.86 -1.28
CA MET A 602 26.54 22.78 -0.18
C MET A 602 27.90 23.49 -0.39
N ASP A 603 28.13 24.04 -1.59
CA ASP A 603 29.27 24.95 -1.84
C ASP A 603 29.05 26.33 -1.13
N PRO A 604 30.09 27.13 -0.83
CA PRO A 604 30.14 27.84 0.44
C PRO A 604 29.62 29.28 0.37
N LYS A 605 29.44 29.88 1.56
CA LYS A 605 29.09 31.29 1.76
C LYS A 605 29.89 32.25 0.85
N GLU A 606 29.19 32.90 -0.08
CA GLU A 606 29.50 34.29 -0.42
C GLU A 606 29.08 35.21 0.73
N PRO A 607 29.78 36.33 0.98
CA PRO A 607 29.49 37.22 2.09
C PRO A 607 28.14 37.94 1.90
N ALA A 608 27.50 38.29 3.02
CA ALA A 608 26.19 38.95 3.01
C ALA A 608 26.27 40.34 2.38
N THR A 609 25.76 40.48 1.16
CA THR A 609 25.63 41.77 0.45
C THR A 609 24.45 42.56 1.02
N GLU A 610 24.72 43.83 1.36
CA GLU A 610 23.77 44.71 2.05
C GLU A 610 22.71 45.26 1.08
N LYS A 611 21.52 44.64 1.06
CA LYS A 611 20.43 45.01 0.15
C LYS A 611 19.78 46.34 0.54
N THR A 612 19.80 47.31 -0.36
CA THR A 612 18.96 48.52 -0.26
C THR A 612 17.52 48.20 -0.68
N TYR A 613 16.57 48.21 0.25
CA TYR A 613 15.14 48.01 -0.02
C TYR A 613 14.42 49.31 -0.46
N LEU A 614 13.33 49.15 -1.21
CA LEU A 614 12.53 50.21 -1.84
C LEU A 614 11.04 50.05 -1.48
N SER A 615 10.35 51.17 -1.28
CA SER A 615 8.90 51.20 -1.13
C SER A 615 8.23 51.50 -2.49
N VAL A 616 7.95 50.44 -3.26
CA VAL A 616 7.39 50.55 -4.62
C VAL A 616 5.87 50.28 -4.59
N PRO A 617 5.02 51.27 -4.91
CA PRO A 617 3.58 51.05 -5.06
C PRO A 617 3.25 50.00 -6.13
N PHE A 618 2.23 49.17 -5.91
CA PHE A 618 1.92 48.02 -6.79
C PHE A 618 1.74 48.37 -8.27
N LYS A 619 1.27 49.59 -8.58
CA LYS A 619 1.09 50.09 -9.96
C LYS A 619 2.43 50.37 -10.67
N GLU A 620 3.48 50.70 -9.93
CA GLU A 620 4.79 51.11 -10.44
C GLU A 620 5.81 49.95 -10.49
N LYS A 621 5.42 48.75 -10.04
CA LYS A 621 6.29 47.56 -9.98
C LYS A 621 6.99 47.21 -11.29
N ASN A 622 6.35 47.47 -12.44
CA ASN A 622 6.92 47.20 -13.75
C ASN A 622 8.02 48.21 -14.11
N GLU A 623 7.89 49.44 -13.62
CA GLU A 623 8.84 50.53 -13.84
C GLU A 623 10.08 50.35 -12.94
N ALA A 624 9.89 49.98 -11.68
CA ALA A 624 10.99 49.60 -10.79
C ALA A 624 11.77 48.41 -11.34
N LYS A 625 11.06 47.41 -11.86
CA LYS A 625 11.67 46.26 -12.54
C LYS A 625 12.41 46.64 -13.82
N ALA A 626 11.90 47.60 -14.60
CA ALA A 626 12.53 48.09 -15.82
C ALA A 626 13.84 48.85 -15.54
N LEU A 627 13.89 49.62 -14.45
CA LEU A 627 15.10 50.29 -13.98
C LEU A 627 16.13 49.33 -13.35
N GLY A 628 15.71 48.12 -12.97
CA GLY A 628 16.60 47.04 -12.52
C GLY A 628 16.38 46.54 -11.09
N ALA A 629 15.35 47.02 -10.38
CA ALA A 629 15.00 46.51 -9.05
C ALA A 629 14.56 45.04 -9.12
N LYS A 630 14.88 44.27 -8.08
CA LYS A 630 14.47 42.86 -7.90
C LYS A 630 13.49 42.74 -6.75
N TRP A 631 12.61 41.74 -6.80
CA TRP A 631 11.69 41.42 -5.71
C TRP A 631 12.33 40.41 -4.76
N ASP A 632 12.31 40.70 -3.46
CA ASP A 632 12.69 39.76 -2.41
C ASP A 632 11.43 39.12 -1.82
N GLY A 633 11.20 37.84 -2.15
CA GLY A 633 10.02 37.10 -1.69
C GLY A 633 9.98 36.83 -0.18
N LYS A 634 11.12 36.90 0.53
CA LYS A 634 11.17 36.72 2.00
C LYS A 634 10.95 38.04 2.74
N ALA A 635 11.49 39.14 2.23
CA ALA A 635 11.26 40.48 2.79
C ALA A 635 9.96 41.15 2.29
N THR A 636 9.27 40.55 1.31
CA THR A 636 8.07 41.10 0.65
C THR A 636 8.25 42.55 0.16
N SER A 637 9.46 42.86 -0.33
CA SER A 637 9.85 44.21 -0.75
C SER A 637 10.73 44.18 -2.00
N TRP A 638 10.72 45.27 -2.76
CA TRP A 638 11.68 45.47 -3.85
C TRP A 638 13.03 45.92 -3.29
N TYR A 639 14.12 45.58 -3.95
CA TYR A 639 15.47 46.02 -3.60
C TYR A 639 16.30 46.34 -4.85
N VAL A 640 17.30 47.21 -4.68
CA VAL A 640 18.27 47.55 -5.73
C VAL A 640 19.43 46.55 -5.65
N PRO A 641 19.76 45.83 -6.75
CA PRO A 641 20.96 45.00 -6.81
C PRO A 641 22.25 45.83 -6.76
N GLU A 642 23.33 45.23 -6.31
CA GLU A 642 24.65 45.89 -6.27
C GLU A 642 25.13 46.28 -7.68
N GLY A 643 25.76 47.44 -7.81
CA GLY A 643 26.23 48.01 -9.09
C GLY A 643 25.17 48.80 -9.89
N GLN A 644 23.91 48.83 -9.46
CA GLN A 644 22.89 49.71 -10.04
C GLN A 644 22.96 51.13 -9.45
N ASP A 645 22.70 52.16 -10.27
CA ASP A 645 22.73 53.55 -9.82
C ASP A 645 21.52 53.83 -8.89
N LEU A 646 21.82 54.05 -7.61
CA LEU A 646 20.84 54.34 -6.57
C LEU A 646 20.06 55.64 -6.84
N ALA A 647 20.56 56.56 -7.68
CA ALA A 647 19.84 57.76 -8.08
C ALA A 647 18.57 57.42 -8.89
N LEU A 648 18.59 56.36 -9.71
CA LEU A 648 17.44 55.91 -10.51
C LEU A 648 16.24 55.46 -9.65
N PHE A 649 16.50 55.05 -8.41
CA PHE A 649 15.48 54.53 -7.48
C PHE A 649 15.13 55.52 -6.36
N SER A 650 15.65 56.74 -6.43
CA SER A 650 15.41 57.84 -5.47
C SER A 650 13.93 58.06 -5.17
N LYS A 651 13.05 57.96 -6.18
CA LYS A 651 11.60 58.12 -6.05
C LYS A 651 10.88 57.09 -5.17
N TRP A 652 11.51 55.94 -4.87
CA TRP A 652 10.94 54.90 -3.99
C TRP A 652 11.66 54.79 -2.65
N ARG A 653 12.44 55.81 -2.28
CA ARG A 653 13.38 55.79 -1.14
C ARG A 653 12.98 56.65 0.07
N GLN A 654 11.77 57.24 0.11
CA GLN A 654 11.27 58.03 1.25
C GLN A 654 9.75 57.89 1.53
N PRO A 655 9.28 58.16 2.77
CA PRO A 655 7.87 58.08 3.21
C PRO A 655 7.03 59.31 2.78
N PRO A 656 5.68 59.31 2.96
CA PRO A 656 4.78 59.98 2.02
C PRO A 656 4.33 61.40 2.40
N GLN A 657 4.36 62.36 1.45
CA GLN A 657 3.30 63.39 1.31
C GLN A 657 3.31 64.21 0.00
N GLN A 658 2.10 64.43 -0.53
CA GLN A 658 1.58 65.61 -1.27
C GLN A 658 2.28 66.21 -2.52
N ASP A 659 1.72 65.85 -3.69
CA ASP A 659 0.88 66.73 -4.54
C ASP A 659 1.49 68.01 -5.19
N LYS A 660 1.76 67.98 -6.52
CA LYS A 660 1.22 68.88 -7.58
C LYS A 660 2.07 68.97 -8.87
N GLY A 661 1.40 68.80 -10.02
CA GLY A 661 1.37 69.81 -11.10
C GLY A 661 2.34 69.74 -12.31
N SER A 662 1.75 69.67 -13.52
CA SER A 662 2.23 70.23 -14.82
C SER A 662 3.52 69.63 -15.45
N GLU A 663 3.82 69.71 -16.77
CA GLU A 663 3.02 69.83 -18.01
C GLU A 663 3.93 69.49 -19.22
N LEU A 664 3.33 69.07 -20.35
CA LEU A 664 3.75 69.25 -21.75
C LEU A 664 4.98 68.51 -22.35
N GLU A 665 4.85 68.30 -23.68
CA GLU A 665 5.71 67.63 -24.67
C GLU A 665 6.83 68.58 -25.22
N PRO A 666 7.46 68.43 -26.43
CA PRO A 666 7.52 67.32 -27.44
C PRO A 666 8.94 67.02 -28.01
N GLY A 667 9.06 66.12 -29.01
CA GLY A 667 10.28 66.04 -29.85
C GLY A 667 10.52 64.77 -30.69
N GLN A 668 9.91 64.68 -31.87
CA GLN A 668 10.40 63.91 -33.05
C GLN A 668 11.50 64.74 -33.79
N PRO A 669 12.27 64.23 -34.80
CA PRO A 669 12.08 63.08 -35.71
C PRO A 669 13.32 62.12 -35.72
N GLU A 670 13.69 61.27 -36.71
CA GLU A 670 13.26 61.09 -38.12
C GLU A 670 13.41 59.64 -38.66
N GLN A 671 14.09 59.44 -39.80
CA GLN A 671 13.97 58.31 -40.75
C GLN A 671 15.21 58.27 -41.71
N PRO A 672 15.38 57.36 -42.71
CA PRO A 672 14.75 56.03 -42.98
C PRO A 672 15.69 54.92 -43.56
N VAL A 673 15.08 53.76 -43.89
CA VAL A 673 15.45 52.65 -44.85
C VAL A 673 16.84 51.99 -44.90
N THR A 674 16.84 50.65 -44.86
CA THR A 674 16.96 49.80 -46.08
C THR A 674 16.25 48.44 -45.89
N SER A 675 15.88 47.78 -47.00
CA SER A 675 14.98 46.62 -47.07
C SER A 675 15.69 45.28 -47.34
N ALA A 676 15.14 44.18 -46.82
CA ALA A 676 15.49 42.79 -47.13
C ALA A 676 14.21 41.93 -47.29
N PRO A 677 14.24 40.77 -47.97
CA PRO A 677 13.27 40.46 -49.03
C PRO A 677 11.96 39.79 -48.63
N GLU A 678 10.95 39.92 -49.51
CA GLU A 678 9.70 39.17 -49.46
C GLU A 678 9.93 37.65 -49.61
N LYS A 679 9.20 36.85 -48.83
CA LYS A 679 9.15 35.39 -48.98
C LYS A 679 7.92 34.97 -49.78
N ALA A 680 8.11 34.10 -50.77
CA ALA A 680 7.03 33.53 -51.58
C ALA A 680 6.00 32.76 -50.74
N ALA A 681 4.74 32.77 -51.18
CA ALA A 681 3.62 32.11 -50.52
C ALA A 681 3.74 30.57 -50.55
N ARG A 682 3.38 29.92 -49.44
CA ARG A 682 3.48 28.46 -49.25
C ARG A 682 2.19 27.75 -49.70
N GLN A 683 2.33 26.62 -50.40
CA GLN A 683 1.21 25.77 -50.79
C GLN A 683 0.97 24.65 -49.76
N TYR A 684 -0.15 24.73 -49.02
CA TYR A 684 -0.48 23.84 -47.90
C TYR A 684 -1.19 22.53 -48.32
N LEU A 685 -1.04 21.48 -47.51
CA LEU A 685 -1.40 20.10 -47.77
C LEU A 685 -2.12 19.46 -46.57
N ALA A 686 -3.25 18.79 -46.83
CA ALA A 686 -4.04 18.05 -45.87
C ALA A 686 -3.50 16.60 -45.70
N VAL A 687 -2.34 16.45 -45.07
CA VAL A 687 -1.68 15.14 -44.89
C VAL A 687 -2.20 14.39 -43.65
N PRO A 688 -2.87 13.21 -43.79
CA PRO A 688 -3.33 12.41 -42.66
C PRO A 688 -2.19 11.95 -41.75
N TYR A 689 -2.46 11.75 -40.45
CA TYR A 689 -1.43 11.42 -39.45
C TYR A 689 -0.55 10.22 -39.84
N GLY A 690 -1.15 9.14 -40.36
CA GLY A 690 -0.45 7.93 -40.79
C GLY A 690 0.39 8.07 -42.07
N GLU A 691 0.26 9.16 -42.81
CA GLU A 691 0.94 9.37 -44.10
C GLU A 691 2.02 10.47 -44.06
N ARG A 692 2.28 11.05 -42.88
CA ARG A 692 3.24 12.15 -42.68
C ARG A 692 4.65 11.83 -43.16
N GLU A 693 5.17 10.64 -42.85
CA GLU A 693 6.51 10.24 -43.31
C GLU A 693 6.56 10.03 -44.83
N ALA A 694 5.47 9.60 -45.47
CA ALA A 694 5.40 9.47 -46.92
C ALA A 694 5.35 10.85 -47.61
N ALA A 695 4.62 11.82 -47.05
CA ALA A 695 4.60 13.19 -47.58
C ALA A 695 5.95 13.90 -47.38
N LYS A 696 6.57 13.70 -46.21
CA LYS A 696 7.89 14.25 -45.86
C LYS A 696 9.01 13.69 -46.75
N ALA A 697 8.99 12.40 -47.06
CA ALA A 697 9.89 11.78 -48.03
C ALA A 697 9.72 12.33 -49.46
N LEU A 698 8.55 12.90 -49.78
CA LEU A 698 8.25 13.56 -51.05
C LEU A 698 8.45 15.08 -51.01
N GLY A 699 9.07 15.62 -49.96
CA GLY A 699 9.46 17.02 -49.84
C GLY A 699 8.46 17.93 -49.10
N ALA A 700 7.36 17.39 -48.57
CA ALA A 700 6.48 18.18 -47.70
C ALA A 700 7.19 18.54 -46.38
N ARG A 701 6.97 19.76 -45.90
CA ARG A 701 7.51 20.29 -44.64
C ARG A 701 6.38 20.76 -43.73
N TRP A 702 6.62 20.76 -42.43
CA TRP A 702 5.65 21.21 -41.43
C TRP A 702 5.84 22.70 -41.15
N ASP A 703 4.76 23.48 -41.23
CA ASP A 703 4.72 24.86 -40.76
C ASP A 703 4.23 24.89 -39.31
N LYS A 704 5.14 25.16 -38.38
CA LYS A 704 4.83 25.22 -36.94
C LYS A 704 3.93 26.42 -36.58
N THR A 705 3.82 27.44 -37.45
CA THR A 705 3.02 28.65 -37.20
C THR A 705 1.62 28.52 -37.80
N ALA A 706 1.51 27.93 -39.00
CA ALA A 706 0.21 27.66 -39.65
C ALA A 706 -0.41 26.31 -39.24
N GLY A 707 0.29 25.48 -38.45
CA GLY A 707 -0.21 24.18 -37.99
C GLY A 707 -0.51 23.18 -39.12
N SER A 708 0.21 23.28 -40.25
CA SER A 708 -0.12 22.54 -41.47
C SER A 708 1.12 22.09 -42.25
N TRP A 709 0.97 21.02 -43.04
CA TRP A 709 2.01 20.60 -43.99
C TRP A 709 1.98 21.50 -45.23
N TYR A 710 3.13 21.75 -45.85
CA TYR A 710 3.23 22.50 -47.10
C TYR A 710 4.32 21.91 -48.00
N ALA A 711 4.25 22.15 -49.31
CA ALA A 711 5.31 21.74 -50.24
C ALA A 711 6.59 22.56 -49.99
N GLY A 712 7.69 21.89 -49.62
CA GLY A 712 8.98 22.56 -49.41
C GLY A 712 9.68 22.94 -50.72
N GLU A 713 10.65 23.86 -50.66
CA GLU A 713 11.48 24.19 -51.82
C GLU A 713 12.20 22.92 -52.35
N GLY A 714 12.04 22.65 -53.65
CA GLY A 714 12.53 21.45 -54.31
C GLY A 714 11.60 20.23 -54.27
N ALA A 715 10.41 20.33 -53.66
CA ALA A 715 9.41 19.25 -53.67
C ALA A 715 8.69 19.15 -55.04
N ASP A 716 8.33 17.93 -55.43
CA ASP A 716 7.62 17.63 -56.67
C ASP A 716 6.09 17.77 -56.48
N PRO A 717 5.43 18.81 -57.05
CA PRO A 717 4.04 19.11 -56.72
C PRO A 717 3.04 18.02 -57.13
N GLU A 718 3.29 17.33 -58.24
CA GLU A 718 2.38 16.29 -58.75
C GLU A 718 2.39 15.05 -57.83
N LYS A 719 3.51 14.76 -57.14
CA LYS A 719 3.58 13.67 -56.16
C LYS A 719 2.88 13.99 -54.83
N LEU A 720 2.71 15.27 -54.51
CA LEU A 720 2.05 15.74 -53.28
C LEU A 720 0.54 15.99 -53.45
N LYS A 721 0.06 16.05 -54.69
CA LYS A 721 -1.33 16.37 -55.10
C LYS A 721 -2.43 15.55 -54.42
N ARG A 722 -2.16 14.30 -54.04
CA ARG A 722 -3.12 13.44 -53.32
C ARG A 722 -3.48 13.90 -51.91
N TRP A 723 -2.70 14.84 -51.36
CA TRP A 723 -2.95 15.52 -50.10
C TRP A 723 -3.37 16.98 -50.30
N SER A 724 -3.89 17.36 -51.47
CA SER A 724 -4.57 18.65 -51.62
C SER A 724 -5.86 18.63 -50.77
N PRO A 725 -6.27 19.77 -50.16
CA PRO A 725 -7.49 19.82 -49.35
C PRO A 725 -8.75 19.35 -50.09
N GLU A 726 -8.82 19.63 -51.39
CA GLU A 726 -9.94 19.25 -52.27
C GLU A 726 -10.05 17.72 -52.45
N ALA A 727 -8.92 17.01 -52.55
CA ALA A 727 -8.90 15.55 -52.74
C ALA A 727 -9.26 14.74 -51.48
N VAL A 728 -9.12 15.34 -50.30
CA VAL A 728 -9.41 14.68 -49.00
C VAL A 728 -10.89 14.79 -48.62
N ALA A 729 -11.59 15.81 -49.12
CA ALA A 729 -13.00 16.07 -48.80
C ALA A 729 -13.98 15.00 -49.33
N GLU A 730 -13.64 14.29 -50.42
CA GLU A 730 -14.54 13.30 -51.04
C GLU A 730 -14.63 11.94 -50.30
N GLN A 731 -13.89 11.71 -49.21
CA GLN A 731 -13.69 10.37 -48.62
C GLN A 731 -14.53 10.00 -47.37
N GLN A 732 -15.36 10.88 -46.80
CA GLN A 732 -16.16 10.58 -45.58
C GLN A 732 -17.66 10.35 -45.89
N LYS A 733 -18.31 9.35 -45.26
CA LYS A 733 -19.64 8.87 -45.72
C LYS A 733 -20.71 8.40 -44.70
N MET A 734 -20.52 8.48 -43.38
CA MET A 734 -21.59 8.27 -42.38
C MET A 734 -21.34 9.07 -41.09
N SER A 735 -22.40 9.49 -40.41
CA SER A 735 -22.33 10.33 -39.20
C SER A 735 -22.42 9.54 -37.88
N PRO A 736 -21.90 10.08 -36.76
CA PRO A 736 -21.96 9.42 -35.44
C PRO A 736 -23.38 9.11 -34.94
N GLN A 737 -24.38 9.90 -35.33
CA GLN A 737 -25.78 9.69 -34.92
C GLN A 737 -26.41 8.51 -35.64
N GLU A 738 -26.07 8.29 -36.92
CA GLU A 738 -26.49 7.11 -37.69
C GLU A 738 -25.82 5.85 -37.16
N GLU A 739 -24.52 5.92 -36.81
CA GLU A 739 -23.78 4.82 -36.21
C GLU A 739 -24.34 4.43 -34.82
N PHE A 740 -24.74 5.40 -33.99
CA PHE A 740 -25.40 5.12 -32.71
C PHE A 740 -26.82 4.58 -32.89
N GLN A 741 -27.54 5.04 -33.92
CA GLN A 741 -28.87 4.52 -34.26
C GLN A 741 -28.80 3.03 -34.55
N GLN A 742 -27.78 2.60 -35.32
CA GLN A 742 -27.59 1.21 -35.67
C GLN A 742 -27.31 0.36 -34.43
N ALA A 743 -26.38 0.78 -33.56
CA ALA A 743 -26.10 0.08 -32.31
C ALA A 743 -27.34 -0.06 -31.39
N CYS A 744 -28.23 0.96 -31.36
CA CYS A 744 -29.50 0.86 -30.64
C CYS A 744 -30.41 -0.23 -31.24
N ARG A 745 -30.53 -0.29 -32.58
CA ARG A 745 -31.31 -1.33 -33.27
C ARG A 745 -30.75 -2.73 -33.03
N ASP A 746 -29.44 -2.89 -33.08
CA ASP A 746 -28.75 -4.17 -32.87
C ASP A 746 -28.99 -4.72 -31.45
N ALA A 747 -29.10 -3.84 -30.45
CA ALA A 747 -29.51 -4.19 -29.08
C ALA A 747 -31.03 -4.44 -28.90
N GLY A 748 -31.80 -4.41 -29.99
CA GLY A 748 -33.24 -4.71 -30.05
C GLY A 748 -34.16 -3.52 -29.80
N LEU A 749 -33.66 -2.29 -29.72
CA LEU A 749 -34.48 -1.09 -29.55
C LEU A 749 -35.12 -0.69 -30.89
N LYS A 750 -36.42 -0.41 -30.88
CA LYS A 750 -37.15 0.12 -32.03
C LYS A 750 -36.84 1.62 -32.18
N MET A 751 -36.11 1.97 -33.24
CA MET A 751 -35.64 3.33 -33.51
C MET A 751 -36.34 3.91 -34.74
N ASP A 752 -37.41 4.68 -34.50
CA ASP A 752 -38.24 5.35 -35.53
C ASP A 752 -37.58 6.62 -36.12
N GLY A 753 -36.39 7.01 -35.61
CA GLY A 753 -35.63 8.20 -36.03
C GLY A 753 -34.22 8.19 -35.42
N LEU A 754 -33.38 9.18 -35.75
CA LEU A 754 -32.01 9.27 -35.20
C LEU A 754 -32.05 9.47 -33.67
N PRO A 755 -31.14 8.84 -32.90
CA PRO A 755 -31.09 8.97 -31.44
C PRO A 755 -30.76 10.39 -31.02
N LYS A 756 -31.41 10.86 -29.95
CA LYS A 756 -31.05 12.12 -29.30
C LYS A 756 -29.81 11.91 -28.43
N MET A 757 -28.74 12.63 -28.74
CA MET A 757 -27.42 12.45 -28.12
C MET A 757 -27.02 13.65 -27.25
N ASP A 758 -27.93 14.04 -26.36
CA ASP A 758 -27.88 15.22 -25.48
C ASP A 758 -27.51 14.89 -24.02
N GLY A 759 -27.12 13.64 -23.74
CA GLY A 759 -26.84 13.11 -22.41
C GLY A 759 -28.08 12.72 -21.59
N GLN A 760 -29.29 12.85 -22.13
CA GLN A 760 -30.53 12.48 -21.43
C GLN A 760 -30.91 11.02 -21.65
N ARG A 761 -31.70 10.47 -20.72
CA ARG A 761 -32.18 9.08 -20.75
C ARG A 761 -33.54 8.97 -21.45
N TYR A 762 -33.56 8.28 -22.59
CA TYR A 762 -34.75 8.06 -23.38
C TYR A 762 -35.30 6.63 -23.23
N ARG A 763 -36.63 6.49 -23.13
CA ARG A 763 -37.35 5.19 -23.15
C ARG A 763 -37.96 4.96 -24.53
N VAL A 764 -37.70 3.78 -25.09
CA VAL A 764 -38.21 3.35 -26.40
C VAL A 764 -38.81 1.95 -26.32
N ALA A 765 -39.63 1.60 -27.30
CA ALA A 765 -40.10 0.23 -27.48
C ALA A 765 -38.96 -0.68 -27.94
N LEU A 766 -39.05 -1.97 -27.64
CA LEU A 766 -38.27 -3.01 -28.31
C LEU A 766 -39.03 -3.50 -29.55
N VAL A 767 -38.35 -4.19 -30.47
CA VAL A 767 -38.97 -4.75 -31.68
C VAL A 767 -40.16 -5.69 -31.36
N ASN A 768 -40.08 -6.40 -30.23
CA ASN A 768 -41.09 -7.36 -29.77
C ASN A 768 -41.96 -6.84 -28.60
N ASP A 769 -41.99 -5.52 -28.35
CA ASP A 769 -42.88 -4.92 -27.35
C ASP A 769 -44.33 -4.85 -27.84
N LYS A 770 -45.30 -5.01 -26.94
CA LYS A 770 -46.72 -4.82 -27.28
C LYS A 770 -47.00 -3.35 -27.60
N PRO A 771 -48.03 -3.02 -28.41
CA PRO A 771 -48.40 -1.62 -28.68
C PRO A 771 -48.57 -0.81 -27.38
N GLY A 772 -47.74 0.21 -27.20
CA GLY A 772 -47.69 1.07 -26.00
C GLY A 772 -46.61 0.73 -24.96
N GLU A 773 -45.97 -0.43 -25.05
CA GLU A 773 -44.90 -0.85 -24.14
C GLU A 773 -43.53 -0.22 -24.53
N LYS A 774 -42.70 0.12 -23.54
CA LYS A 774 -41.39 0.77 -23.74
C LYS A 774 -40.30 0.16 -22.86
N SER A 775 -39.79 -1.01 -23.26
CA SER A 775 -38.82 -1.82 -22.50
C SER A 775 -37.34 -1.52 -22.81
N GLY A 776 -37.04 -0.63 -23.75
CA GLY A 776 -35.69 -0.18 -24.08
C GLY A 776 -35.31 1.15 -23.41
N VAL A 777 -34.02 1.33 -23.12
CA VAL A 777 -33.41 2.57 -22.63
C VAL A 777 -32.17 2.89 -23.48
N TYR A 778 -31.98 4.16 -23.84
CA TYR A 778 -30.67 4.64 -24.27
C TYR A 778 -30.32 6.01 -23.67
N ILE A 779 -29.03 6.32 -23.67
CA ILE A 779 -28.44 7.64 -23.39
C ILE A 779 -27.39 7.86 -24.47
N GLY A 780 -27.42 8.97 -25.20
CA GLY A 780 -26.40 9.31 -26.20
C GLY A 780 -25.66 10.59 -25.83
N HIS A 781 -24.40 10.69 -26.23
CA HIS A 781 -23.49 11.80 -25.95
C HIS A 781 -22.80 12.22 -27.24
N LEU A 782 -22.97 13.47 -27.66
CA LEU A 782 -22.09 14.10 -28.67
C LEU A 782 -20.93 14.87 -28.03
N ASP A 783 -20.91 14.99 -26.70
CA ASP A 783 -19.87 15.68 -25.97
C ASP A 783 -18.54 14.89 -25.97
N GLY A 784 -17.53 15.45 -26.62
CA GLY A 784 -16.14 14.95 -26.67
C GLY A 784 -15.91 13.99 -27.82
N HIS A 785 -15.96 12.69 -27.55
CA HIS A 785 -15.92 11.65 -28.58
C HIS A 785 -17.26 10.91 -28.51
N PRO A 786 -18.12 11.00 -29.55
CA PRO A 786 -19.50 10.56 -29.45
C PRO A 786 -19.66 9.16 -28.89
N ALA A 787 -20.51 9.02 -27.89
CA ALA A 787 -20.64 7.84 -27.05
C ALA A 787 -22.10 7.62 -26.63
N GLY A 788 -22.37 6.49 -25.96
CA GLY A 788 -23.70 6.22 -25.44
C GLY A 788 -23.78 4.97 -24.58
N PHE A 789 -24.93 4.81 -23.93
CA PHE A 789 -25.33 3.65 -23.16
C PHE A 789 -26.66 3.13 -23.70
N ILE A 790 -26.78 1.81 -23.83
CA ILE A 790 -27.98 1.13 -24.33
C ILE A 790 -28.34 0.01 -23.33
N GLN A 791 -29.63 -0.13 -23.02
CA GLN A 791 -30.12 -1.18 -22.14
C GLN A 791 -31.47 -1.73 -22.61
N ASN A 792 -31.60 -3.05 -22.60
CA ASN A 792 -32.80 -3.80 -22.94
C ASN A 792 -33.30 -4.51 -21.67
N HIS A 793 -34.48 -4.11 -21.17
CA HIS A 793 -34.99 -4.66 -19.90
C HIS A 793 -35.63 -6.04 -20.00
N LYS A 794 -35.89 -6.56 -21.22
CA LYS A 794 -36.43 -7.92 -21.41
C LYS A 794 -35.34 -8.97 -21.58
N THR A 795 -34.22 -8.62 -22.20
CA THR A 795 -33.06 -9.53 -22.36
C THR A 795 -31.98 -9.34 -21.29
N GLY A 796 -32.05 -8.26 -20.50
CA GLY A 796 -31.05 -7.91 -19.48
C GLY A 796 -29.79 -7.21 -20.02
N ILE A 797 -29.64 -7.10 -21.35
CA ILE A 797 -28.47 -6.51 -22.01
C ILE A 797 -28.24 -5.06 -21.55
N LYS A 798 -26.98 -4.74 -21.26
CA LYS A 798 -26.45 -3.39 -20.99
C LYS A 798 -25.16 -3.21 -21.78
N GLN A 799 -25.06 -2.14 -22.57
CA GLN A 799 -23.95 -1.92 -23.50
C GLN A 799 -23.50 -0.46 -23.45
N ASN A 800 -22.18 -0.23 -23.48
CA ASN A 800 -21.59 1.08 -23.75
C ASN A 800 -21.12 1.13 -25.21
N TRP A 801 -21.35 2.25 -25.90
CA TRP A 801 -21.05 2.48 -27.31
C TRP A 801 -20.20 3.74 -27.51
N LYS A 802 -19.39 3.77 -28.58
CA LYS A 802 -18.56 4.92 -29.02
C LYS A 802 -18.45 4.94 -30.54
N SER A 803 -18.40 6.13 -31.14
CA SER A 803 -18.37 6.32 -32.60
C SER A 803 -16.99 6.07 -33.21
N LYS A 804 -16.96 5.50 -34.42
CA LYS A 804 -15.73 5.22 -35.16
C LYS A 804 -15.46 6.32 -36.19
N GLY A 805 -14.34 7.03 -36.03
CA GLY A 805 -13.81 7.97 -37.03
C GLY A 805 -13.94 9.47 -36.71
N TYR A 806 -14.51 9.85 -35.57
CA TYR A 806 -14.61 11.26 -35.18
C TYR A 806 -13.27 11.81 -34.61
N SER A 807 -12.71 12.84 -35.25
CA SER A 807 -11.51 13.55 -34.81
C SER A 807 -11.72 15.07 -34.80
N LEU A 808 -11.62 15.68 -33.61
CA LEU A 808 -11.62 17.14 -33.41
C LEU A 808 -10.20 17.70 -33.46
N THR A 809 -10.08 18.98 -33.82
CA THR A 809 -8.83 19.75 -33.70
C THR A 809 -8.47 20.04 -32.24
N ASP A 810 -7.24 20.48 -32.00
CA ASP A 810 -6.73 20.73 -30.64
C ASP A 810 -7.44 21.92 -29.97
N GLU A 811 -7.81 22.95 -30.73
CA GLU A 811 -8.56 24.11 -30.24
C GLU A 811 -10.02 23.76 -29.91
N GLU A 812 -10.67 22.96 -30.76
CA GLU A 812 -12.01 22.43 -30.48
C GLU A 812 -12.00 21.50 -29.26
N ARG A 813 -10.95 20.70 -29.06
CA ARG A 813 -10.76 19.85 -27.87
C ARG A 813 -10.59 20.68 -26.60
N ALA A 814 -9.82 21.77 -26.65
CA ALA A 814 -9.66 22.68 -25.51
C ALA A 814 -10.98 23.38 -25.15
N LYS A 815 -11.70 23.91 -26.14
CA LYS A 815 -13.04 24.50 -25.96
C LYS A 815 -14.02 23.48 -25.39
N HIS A 816 -14.06 22.26 -25.94
CA HIS A 816 -14.95 21.23 -25.47
C HIS A 816 -14.62 20.76 -24.04
N ASN A 817 -13.35 20.69 -23.65
CA ASN A 817 -12.95 20.37 -22.29
C ASN A 817 -13.36 21.48 -21.29
N ALA A 818 -13.26 22.75 -21.68
CA ALA A 818 -13.79 23.86 -20.89
C ALA A 818 -15.32 23.77 -20.74
N GLU A 819 -16.05 23.53 -21.83
CA GLU A 819 -17.51 23.29 -21.79
C GLU A 819 -17.89 22.05 -20.95
N ALA A 820 -17.07 21.00 -20.94
CA ALA A 820 -17.30 19.80 -20.13
C ALA A 820 -17.06 20.05 -18.64
N ALA A 821 -16.02 20.80 -18.28
CA ALA A 821 -15.77 21.25 -16.91
C ALA A 821 -16.88 22.19 -16.43
N GLU A 822 -17.33 23.12 -17.27
CA GLU A 822 -18.46 24.00 -16.98
C GLU A 822 -19.78 23.22 -16.83
N LYS A 823 -20.03 22.20 -17.67
CA LYS A 823 -21.17 21.28 -17.54
C LYS A 823 -21.10 20.44 -16.26
N LEU A 824 -19.92 20.01 -15.82
CA LEU A 824 -19.75 19.33 -14.53
C LEU A 824 -20.08 20.27 -13.37
N GLN A 825 -19.48 21.46 -13.35
CA GLN A 825 -19.81 22.51 -12.37
C GLN A 825 -21.29 22.93 -12.44
N ALA A 826 -21.92 22.90 -13.62
CA ALA A 826 -23.36 23.17 -13.76
C ALA A 826 -24.20 22.03 -13.16
N ARG A 827 -23.84 20.76 -13.37
CA ARG A 827 -24.50 19.61 -12.71
C ARG A 827 -24.33 19.63 -11.20
N GLU A 828 -23.17 20.04 -10.70
CA GLU A 828 -22.96 20.19 -9.25
C GLU A 828 -23.75 21.36 -8.67
N ARG A 829 -23.76 22.52 -9.35
CA ARG A 829 -24.63 23.65 -9.00
C ARG A 829 -26.11 23.28 -9.06
N GLU A 830 -26.55 22.49 -10.04
CA GLU A 830 -27.93 22.02 -10.17
C GLU A 830 -28.30 21.00 -9.08
N ARG A 831 -27.40 20.07 -8.75
CA ARG A 831 -27.56 19.12 -7.63
C ARG A 831 -27.65 19.88 -6.30
N GLN A 832 -26.78 20.87 -6.10
CA GLN A 832 -26.80 21.72 -4.90
C GLN A 832 -28.07 22.58 -4.84
N ALA A 833 -28.50 23.18 -5.95
CA ALA A 833 -29.76 23.94 -6.02
C ALA A 833 -30.99 23.05 -5.74
N LYS A 834 -31.00 21.80 -6.20
CA LYS A 834 -32.02 20.81 -5.83
C LYS A 834 -31.98 20.47 -4.34
N TYR A 835 -30.80 20.30 -3.75
CA TYR A 835 -30.67 20.12 -2.30
C TYR A 835 -31.14 21.35 -1.51
N GLU A 836 -30.85 22.57 -1.96
CA GLU A 836 -31.38 23.81 -1.38
C GLU A 836 -32.91 23.88 -1.46
N GLU A 837 -33.50 23.61 -2.62
CA GLU A 837 -34.96 23.58 -2.83
C GLU A 837 -35.65 22.53 -1.95
N LYS A 838 -35.05 21.33 -1.83
CA LYS A 838 -35.56 20.29 -0.94
C LYS A 838 -35.34 20.61 0.54
N ALA A 839 -34.23 21.21 0.94
CA ALA A 839 -34.00 21.68 2.30
C ALA A 839 -35.02 22.78 2.70
N ALA A 840 -35.32 23.71 1.80
CA ALA A 840 -36.36 24.72 2.01
C ALA A 840 -37.77 24.10 2.11
N THR A 841 -38.05 23.07 1.32
CA THR A 841 -39.33 22.32 1.38
C THR A 841 -39.46 21.50 2.67
N VAL A 842 -38.40 20.79 3.07
CA VAL A 842 -38.30 20.08 4.36
C VAL A 842 -38.51 21.07 5.51
N SER A 843 -37.79 22.19 5.52
CA SER A 843 -37.91 23.24 6.53
C SER A 843 -39.31 23.85 6.59
N ARG A 844 -40.02 23.99 5.45
CA ARG A 844 -41.42 24.43 5.43
C ARG A 844 -42.35 23.38 6.05
N ASN A 845 -42.16 22.10 5.73
CA ASN A 845 -42.97 21.00 6.26
C ASN A 845 -42.77 20.83 7.78
N LEU A 846 -41.56 21.04 8.30
CA LEU A 846 -41.30 20.98 9.74
C LEU A 846 -42.12 22.02 10.54
N ARG A 847 -42.47 23.18 9.95
CA ARG A 847 -43.29 24.21 10.62
C ARG A 847 -44.73 23.79 10.91
N SER A 848 -45.25 22.77 10.23
CA SER A 848 -46.59 22.22 10.52
C SER A 848 -46.58 21.09 11.56
N LEU A 849 -45.39 20.60 11.94
CA LEU A 849 -45.21 19.58 12.96
C LEU A 849 -45.05 20.24 14.34
N VAL A 850 -45.25 19.46 15.40
CA VAL A 850 -45.15 19.92 16.79
C VAL A 850 -44.23 18.99 17.59
N PRO A 851 -43.56 19.44 18.65
CA PRO A 851 -42.90 18.54 19.59
C PRO A 851 -43.93 17.57 20.20
N PRO A 852 -43.63 16.27 20.35
CA PRO A 852 -44.55 15.33 20.98
C PRO A 852 -44.70 15.64 22.47
N THR A 853 -45.96 15.65 22.94
CA THR A 853 -46.30 15.82 24.38
C THR A 853 -46.51 14.49 25.10
N ALA A 854 -46.59 13.39 24.34
CA ALA A 854 -46.64 12.00 24.80
C ALA A 854 -45.83 11.13 23.83
N LEU A 855 -45.39 9.95 24.28
CA LEU A 855 -44.62 9.03 23.45
C LEU A 855 -45.45 8.59 22.23
N THR A 856 -44.90 8.73 21.03
CA THR A 856 -45.49 8.14 19.81
C THR A 856 -45.46 6.61 19.88
N GLU A 857 -46.27 5.92 19.07
CA GLU A 857 -46.27 4.45 19.02
C GLU A 857 -44.88 3.88 18.73
N TYR A 858 -44.11 4.52 17.84
CA TYR A 858 -42.72 4.16 17.56
C TYR A 858 -41.81 4.29 18.80
N GLN A 859 -41.94 5.38 19.57
CA GLN A 859 -41.14 5.59 20.78
C GLN A 859 -41.51 4.60 21.89
N GLN A 860 -42.80 4.28 22.03
CA GLN A 860 -43.28 3.25 22.95
C GLN A 860 -42.73 1.86 22.55
N ALA A 861 -42.87 1.48 21.27
CA ALA A 861 -42.40 0.19 20.76
C ALA A 861 -40.86 0.03 20.80
N LYS A 862 -40.12 1.14 20.74
CA LYS A 862 -38.66 1.14 20.93
C LYS A 862 -38.21 1.42 22.37
N GLY A 863 -39.13 1.70 23.30
CA GLY A 863 -38.82 1.94 24.71
C GLY A 863 -37.86 3.12 24.95
N ILE A 864 -37.99 4.19 24.15
CA ILE A 864 -37.14 5.39 24.19
C ILE A 864 -37.94 6.64 24.59
N ALA A 865 -37.30 7.60 25.24
CA ALA A 865 -37.92 8.82 25.72
C ALA A 865 -38.19 9.87 24.61
N ILE A 866 -38.86 10.96 25.00
CA ILE A 866 -38.96 12.17 24.17
C ILE A 866 -37.68 12.99 24.31
N HIS A 867 -36.93 13.09 23.22
CA HIS A 867 -35.68 13.85 23.15
C HIS A 867 -35.88 15.18 22.41
N GLN A 868 -35.09 16.20 22.77
CA GLN A 868 -35.15 17.52 22.15
C GLN A 868 -34.87 17.44 20.64
N GLY A 869 -35.66 18.15 19.84
CA GLY A 869 -35.53 18.21 18.38
C GLY A 869 -36.40 17.20 17.63
N ILE A 870 -37.07 16.28 18.32
CA ILE A 870 -38.06 15.37 17.74
C ILE A 870 -39.40 16.07 17.55
N LEU A 871 -40.06 15.72 16.45
CA LEU A 871 -41.34 16.29 16.06
C LEU A 871 -42.34 15.17 15.73
N THR A 872 -43.62 15.49 15.82
CA THR A 872 -44.75 14.62 15.48
C THR A 872 -45.80 15.40 14.69
N ASP A 873 -46.70 14.67 14.03
CA ASP A 873 -47.93 15.28 13.51
C ASP A 873 -48.87 15.68 14.65
N ARG A 874 -49.90 16.50 14.35
CA ARG A 874 -50.84 16.98 15.38
C ARG A 874 -51.67 15.88 16.05
N GLU A 875 -51.67 14.67 15.48
CA GLU A 875 -52.37 13.50 16.01
C GLU A 875 -51.45 12.65 16.91
N GLY A 876 -50.16 12.96 16.99
CA GLY A 876 -49.17 12.24 17.80
C GLY A 876 -48.69 10.93 17.20
N LYS A 877 -49.05 10.61 15.95
CA LYS A 877 -48.88 9.26 15.38
C LYS A 877 -47.48 9.00 14.85
N ARG A 878 -46.96 9.91 14.01
CA ARG A 878 -45.70 9.69 13.28
C ARG A 878 -44.54 10.44 13.90
N THR A 879 -43.39 9.79 14.00
CA THR A 879 -42.17 10.43 14.52
C THR A 879 -41.36 11.02 13.38
N TYR A 880 -40.94 12.28 13.53
CA TYR A 880 -40.11 12.99 12.57
C TYR A 880 -38.79 13.38 13.26
N VAL A 881 -37.68 12.97 12.66
CA VAL A 881 -36.31 13.21 13.13
C VAL A 881 -35.60 14.11 12.11
N PRO A 882 -35.51 15.44 12.33
CA PRO A 882 -34.81 16.36 11.45
C PRO A 882 -33.31 16.01 11.37
N ALA A 883 -32.74 16.06 10.16
CA ALA A 883 -31.32 15.83 9.92
C ALA A 883 -30.67 17.13 9.42
N GLN A 884 -29.71 17.62 10.20
CA GLN A 884 -29.01 18.89 10.02
C GLN A 884 -27.52 18.70 9.73
N ASP A 885 -26.88 19.70 9.15
CA ASP A 885 -25.42 19.77 9.08
C ASP A 885 -24.80 20.35 10.37
N ILE A 886 -23.48 20.55 10.35
CA ILE A 886 -22.73 21.16 11.46
C ILE A 886 -23.16 22.58 11.78
N ASP A 887 -23.72 23.32 10.82
CA ASP A 887 -24.18 24.70 10.99
C ASP A 887 -25.63 24.78 11.51
N GLY A 888 -26.29 23.62 11.68
CA GLY A 888 -27.66 23.51 12.16
C GLY A 888 -28.70 23.68 11.06
N LYS A 889 -28.31 23.74 9.78
CA LYS A 889 -29.24 23.80 8.67
C LYS A 889 -29.84 22.42 8.42
N VAL A 890 -31.17 22.33 8.48
CA VAL A 890 -31.89 21.08 8.20
C VAL A 890 -31.97 20.85 6.69
N TRP A 891 -31.33 19.77 6.22
CA TRP A 891 -31.30 19.38 4.81
C TRP A 891 -32.29 18.27 4.48
N THR A 892 -32.58 17.40 5.45
CA THR A 892 -33.55 16.31 5.31
C THR A 892 -34.20 15.96 6.65
N MET A 893 -35.07 14.97 6.65
CA MET A 893 -35.66 14.40 7.86
C MET A 893 -35.91 12.91 7.65
N GLN A 894 -35.69 12.10 8.67
CA GLN A 894 -36.24 10.76 8.72
C GLN A 894 -37.64 10.84 9.29
N TYR A 895 -38.66 10.37 8.55
CA TYR A 895 -40.00 10.19 9.09
C TYR A 895 -40.30 8.71 9.27
N ILE A 896 -40.88 8.40 10.42
CA ILE A 896 -41.08 7.06 10.95
C ILE A 896 -42.56 6.89 11.24
N ARG A 897 -43.17 5.86 10.64
CA ARG A 897 -44.59 5.56 10.81
C ARG A 897 -44.85 4.79 12.10
N GLU A 898 -46.13 4.67 12.44
CA GLU A 898 -46.68 3.79 13.49
C GLU A 898 -46.09 2.37 13.42
N ASP A 899 -46.03 1.78 12.21
CA ASP A 899 -45.43 0.46 11.94
C ASP A 899 -43.89 0.39 12.06
N GLY A 900 -43.23 1.47 12.50
CA GLY A 900 -41.77 1.58 12.60
C GLY A 900 -41.04 1.73 11.26
N SER A 901 -41.74 1.79 10.11
CA SER A 901 -41.09 1.96 8.81
C SER A 901 -40.55 3.37 8.63
N LYS A 902 -39.25 3.45 8.33
CA LYS A 902 -38.46 4.70 8.23
C LYS A 902 -38.28 5.09 6.77
N ARG A 903 -38.47 6.37 6.43
CA ARG A 903 -38.19 6.91 5.08
C ARG A 903 -37.59 8.32 5.15
N PHE A 904 -36.90 8.69 4.06
CA PHE A 904 -36.41 10.03 3.80
C PHE A 904 -37.14 10.65 2.59
N PRO A 905 -37.33 11.98 2.55
CA PRO A 905 -37.73 12.70 1.35
C PRO A 905 -36.83 12.37 0.16
N LYS A 906 -37.44 12.07 -0.98
CA LYS A 906 -36.72 11.80 -2.22
C LYS A 906 -35.90 13.03 -2.64
N ASP A 907 -34.73 12.78 -3.23
CA ASP A 907 -33.84 13.81 -3.78
C ASP A 907 -33.30 14.81 -2.72
N SER A 908 -33.33 14.44 -1.43
CA SER A 908 -32.75 15.21 -0.31
C SER A 908 -31.32 14.76 0.03
N ARG A 909 -30.53 15.66 0.64
CA ARG A 909 -29.15 15.37 1.08
C ARG A 909 -29.15 14.62 2.41
N LYS A 910 -28.56 13.42 2.44
CA LYS A 910 -28.22 12.69 3.68
C LYS A 910 -26.76 12.90 4.11
N GLU A 911 -25.86 13.05 3.14
CA GLU A 911 -24.41 13.03 3.38
C GLU A 911 -23.95 14.24 4.21
N GLY A 912 -23.25 13.96 5.31
CA GLY A 912 -22.83 14.95 6.30
C GLY A 912 -23.98 15.50 7.16
N CYS A 913 -25.20 14.94 7.04
CA CYS A 913 -26.36 15.35 7.82
C CYS A 913 -26.64 14.34 8.94
N PHE A 914 -27.00 14.83 10.13
CA PHE A 914 -27.15 14.03 11.35
C PHE A 914 -28.24 14.63 12.26
N HIS A 915 -28.64 13.88 13.30
CA HIS A 915 -29.50 14.38 14.37
C HIS A 915 -28.80 14.24 15.72
N VAL A 916 -28.92 15.26 16.57
CA VAL A 916 -28.34 15.26 17.91
C VAL A 916 -29.42 14.99 18.95
N VAL A 917 -29.39 13.81 19.53
CA VAL A 917 -30.25 13.43 20.65
C VAL A 917 -29.90 14.32 21.84
N GLY A 918 -30.84 15.17 22.28
CA GLY A 918 -30.60 16.17 23.33
C GLY A 918 -30.06 17.52 22.85
N GLY A 919 -29.87 17.71 21.53
CA GLY A 919 -29.53 19.00 20.93
C GLY A 919 -28.05 19.41 20.97
N MET A 920 -27.68 20.36 20.10
CA MET A 920 -26.29 20.80 19.88
C MET A 920 -25.61 21.37 21.14
N ASP A 921 -26.34 22.10 21.99
CA ASP A 921 -25.79 22.69 23.22
C ASP A 921 -25.43 21.64 24.27
N ALA A 922 -26.17 20.53 24.30
CA ALA A 922 -25.85 19.38 25.14
C ALA A 922 -24.66 18.58 24.57
N LEU A 923 -24.56 18.44 23.25
CA LEU A 923 -23.41 17.80 22.59
C LEU A 923 -22.12 18.61 22.78
N ALA A 924 -22.20 19.94 22.77
CA ALA A 924 -21.07 20.81 23.11
C ALA A 924 -20.56 20.56 24.55
N LYS A 925 -21.44 20.16 25.48
CA LYS A 925 -21.12 19.82 26.87
C LYS A 925 -20.75 18.34 27.09
N ALA A 926 -21.11 17.45 26.17
CA ALA A 926 -20.81 16.02 26.25
C ALA A 926 -19.29 15.76 26.34
N PRO A 927 -18.84 14.78 27.13
CA PRO A 927 -17.42 14.49 27.30
C PRO A 927 -16.79 13.82 26.07
N VAL A 928 -17.59 13.12 25.25
CA VAL A 928 -17.20 12.49 23.99
C VAL A 928 -18.27 12.74 22.91
N ILE A 929 -17.88 12.68 21.65
CA ILE A 929 -18.79 12.69 20.50
C ILE A 929 -19.21 11.24 20.23
N ALA A 930 -20.35 10.81 20.76
CA ALA A 930 -20.90 9.48 20.52
C ALA A 930 -21.78 9.48 19.26
N VAL A 931 -21.38 8.74 18.22
CA VAL A 931 -22.03 8.68 16.89
C VAL A 931 -22.44 7.25 16.54
N GLY A 932 -23.65 7.05 16.02
CA GLY A 932 -24.09 5.74 15.54
C GLY A 932 -25.18 5.83 14.47
N GLU A 933 -25.59 4.68 13.92
CA GLU A 933 -26.48 4.64 12.75
C GLU A 933 -27.94 4.95 13.12
N GLY A 934 -28.54 4.13 14.00
CA GLY A 934 -29.96 4.23 14.35
C GLY A 934 -30.33 5.34 15.35
N TYR A 935 -31.37 6.14 15.05
CA TYR A 935 -31.93 7.09 16.02
C TYR A 935 -32.35 6.44 17.36
N ALA A 936 -32.93 5.23 17.32
CA ALA A 936 -33.28 4.49 18.52
C ALA A 936 -32.03 4.08 19.33
N THR A 937 -31.05 3.44 18.68
CA THR A 937 -29.74 3.07 19.28
C THR A 937 -29.10 4.27 19.97
N MET A 938 -29.10 5.44 19.33
CA MET A 938 -28.50 6.65 19.90
C MET A 938 -29.37 7.30 20.98
N SER A 939 -30.69 7.14 20.94
CA SER A 939 -31.60 7.55 22.03
C SER A 939 -31.35 6.72 23.29
N THR A 940 -31.27 5.38 23.15
CA THR A 940 -30.85 4.49 24.23
C THR A 940 -29.45 4.87 24.75
N ALA A 941 -28.49 5.12 23.86
CA ALA A 941 -27.15 5.52 24.29
C ALA A 941 -27.16 6.87 25.05
N SER A 942 -27.99 7.83 24.65
CA SER A 942 -28.13 9.09 25.38
C SER A 942 -28.74 8.90 26.77
N GLU A 943 -29.79 8.09 26.88
CA GLU A 943 -30.43 7.73 28.16
C GLU A 943 -29.46 6.99 29.09
N SER A 944 -28.68 6.03 28.57
CA SER A 944 -27.68 5.26 29.32
C SER A 944 -26.46 6.10 29.74
N LEU A 945 -26.02 7.04 28.90
CA LEU A 945 -24.81 7.84 29.15
C LEU A 945 -25.08 9.13 29.94
N GLY A 946 -26.33 9.63 29.92
CA GLY A 946 -26.71 10.89 30.57
C GLY A 946 -26.24 12.15 29.84
N PHE A 947 -25.79 12.02 28.57
CA PHE A 947 -25.39 13.15 27.74
C PHE A 947 -25.81 12.95 26.28
N ALA A 948 -25.71 14.02 25.48
CA ALA A 948 -26.19 14.04 24.10
C ALA A 948 -25.35 13.20 23.14
N THR A 949 -26.02 12.54 22.19
CA THR A 949 -25.43 11.63 21.22
C THR A 949 -25.90 11.95 19.80
N VAL A 950 -25.33 11.30 18.78
CA VAL A 950 -25.53 11.66 17.38
C VAL A 950 -25.96 10.47 16.52
N ALA A 951 -27.12 10.58 15.87
CA ALA A 951 -27.58 9.64 14.86
C ALA A 951 -27.14 10.10 13.45
N ALA A 952 -26.34 9.28 12.77
CA ALA A 952 -25.86 9.50 11.40
C ALA A 952 -26.79 8.89 10.32
N PHE A 953 -27.78 8.08 10.73
CA PHE A 953 -28.83 7.46 9.90
C PHE A 953 -28.40 6.42 8.84
N ASP A 954 -27.11 6.26 8.59
CA ASP A 954 -26.56 5.42 7.52
C ASP A 954 -25.11 5.07 7.88
N SER A 955 -24.72 3.80 7.86
CA SER A 955 -23.35 3.35 8.14
C SER A 955 -22.31 3.98 7.20
N GLY A 956 -22.68 4.33 5.97
CA GLY A 956 -21.82 5.07 5.04
C GLY A 956 -21.60 6.53 5.43
N ASN A 957 -22.42 7.08 6.31
CA ASN A 957 -22.39 8.50 6.74
C ASN A 957 -21.66 8.71 8.08
N LEU A 958 -21.38 7.64 8.85
CA LEU A 958 -20.72 7.69 10.17
C LEU A 958 -19.43 8.53 10.15
N LYS A 959 -18.52 8.24 9.22
CA LYS A 959 -17.26 8.97 9.01
C LYS A 959 -17.50 10.45 8.74
N ASN A 960 -18.37 10.77 7.78
CA ASN A 960 -18.61 12.14 7.33
C ASN A 960 -19.19 13.01 8.46
N VAL A 961 -20.07 12.45 9.27
CA VAL A 961 -20.65 13.10 10.46
C VAL A 961 -19.60 13.27 11.56
N ALA A 962 -18.86 12.21 11.89
CA ALA A 962 -17.86 12.25 12.96
C ALA A 962 -16.70 13.22 12.65
N ALA A 963 -16.19 13.24 11.41
CA ALA A 963 -15.13 14.16 11.00
C ALA A 963 -15.58 15.63 11.09
N ALA A 964 -16.79 15.94 10.62
CA ALA A 964 -17.34 17.30 10.69
C ALA A 964 -17.59 17.75 12.14
N LEU A 965 -17.97 16.83 13.03
CA LEU A 965 -18.14 17.11 14.46
C LEU A 965 -16.81 17.23 15.22
N GLN A 966 -15.78 16.46 14.88
CA GLN A 966 -14.41 16.67 15.41
C GLN A 966 -13.88 18.06 15.02
N GLN A 967 -14.11 18.49 13.79
CA GLN A 967 -13.72 19.84 13.33
C GLN A 967 -14.43 20.94 14.13
N LYS A 968 -15.71 20.74 14.48
CA LYS A 968 -16.49 21.70 15.29
C LYS A 968 -16.18 21.65 16.79
N PHE A 969 -15.77 20.50 17.31
CA PHE A 969 -15.44 20.29 18.72
C PHE A 969 -14.03 19.67 18.87
N PRO A 970 -12.97 20.41 18.49
CA PRO A 970 -11.60 19.87 18.50
C PRO A 970 -11.18 19.42 19.90
N GLY A 971 -10.52 18.27 19.97
CA GLY A 971 -10.08 17.66 21.23
C GLY A 971 -11.16 16.88 21.99
N LYS A 972 -12.42 16.84 21.54
CA LYS A 972 -13.37 15.84 22.04
C LYS A 972 -13.10 14.48 21.37
N PRO A 973 -12.92 13.39 22.14
CA PRO A 973 -12.78 12.05 21.58
C PRO A 973 -14.06 11.58 20.91
N VAL A 974 -13.96 10.63 19.96
CA VAL A 974 -15.11 10.05 19.25
C VAL A 974 -15.34 8.60 19.65
N LEU A 975 -16.60 8.27 19.92
CA LEU A 975 -17.07 6.90 20.16
C LEU A 975 -18.09 6.53 19.08
N PHE A 976 -17.79 5.51 18.28
CA PHE A 976 -18.71 4.93 17.32
C PHE A 976 -19.54 3.84 17.99
N VAL A 977 -20.84 4.08 18.16
CA VAL A 977 -21.81 3.11 18.68
C VAL A 977 -22.40 2.39 17.47
N GLY A 978 -21.92 1.17 17.20
CA GLY A 978 -22.28 0.42 16.01
C GLY A 978 -23.35 -0.65 16.27
N ASP A 979 -24.15 -0.91 15.25
CA ASP A 979 -25.08 -2.04 15.21
C ASP A 979 -24.29 -3.31 14.77
N ASP A 980 -24.54 -4.45 15.42
CA ASP A 980 -23.83 -5.72 15.21
C ASP A 980 -24.76 -6.77 14.58
N ASP A 981 -25.02 -6.59 13.28
CA ASP A 981 -26.10 -7.22 12.50
C ASP A 981 -25.88 -8.71 12.14
N HIS A 982 -25.68 -9.57 13.16
CA HIS A 982 -25.47 -11.02 13.01
C HIS A 982 -26.59 -11.78 12.28
N ALA A 983 -27.82 -11.25 12.29
CA ALA A 983 -28.93 -11.85 11.52
C ALA A 983 -28.82 -11.62 10.00
N SER A 984 -28.04 -10.62 9.57
CA SER A 984 -27.76 -10.37 8.16
C SER A 984 -26.70 -11.31 7.59
N SER A 985 -25.87 -11.95 8.42
CA SER A 985 -24.98 -13.05 8.03
C SER A 985 -25.68 -14.42 7.93
N LEU A 986 -26.96 -14.53 8.30
CA LEU A 986 -27.73 -15.79 8.34
C LEU A 986 -28.83 -15.90 7.27
N LYS A 987 -29.01 -14.92 6.37
CA LYS A 987 -30.01 -14.97 5.29
C LYS A 987 -29.43 -15.59 4.01
N PRO A 988 -30.19 -16.38 3.21
CA PRO A 988 -29.63 -17.19 2.12
C PRO A 988 -29.00 -16.45 0.92
N ASN A 989 -28.99 -15.12 0.90
CA ASN A 989 -28.54 -14.29 -0.23
C ASN A 989 -27.70 -13.06 0.20
N SER A 990 -27.30 -12.95 1.46
CA SER A 990 -26.39 -11.89 1.93
C SER A 990 -25.01 -12.46 2.20
N GLN A 991 -23.97 -11.74 1.77
CA GLN A 991 -22.58 -12.23 1.66
C GLN A 991 -21.84 -12.45 3.01
N GLY A 992 -22.55 -12.66 4.12
CA GLY A 992 -21.95 -12.75 5.46
C GLY A 992 -21.40 -11.42 6.03
N ILE A 993 -21.55 -10.31 5.31
CA ILE A 993 -20.93 -9.02 5.64
C ILE A 993 -21.78 -8.25 6.66
N ASN A 994 -21.26 -8.08 7.87
CA ASN A 994 -21.76 -7.12 8.86
C ASN A 994 -21.27 -5.71 8.51
N ALA A 995 -22.03 -5.03 7.65
CA ALA A 995 -21.64 -3.73 7.10
C ALA A 995 -21.62 -2.60 8.15
N GLY A 996 -22.53 -2.62 9.13
CA GLY A 996 -22.58 -1.65 10.22
C GLY A 996 -21.29 -1.67 11.04
N ARG A 997 -20.89 -2.86 11.50
CA ARG A 997 -19.64 -3.09 12.22
C ARG A 997 -18.40 -2.66 11.44
N MET A 998 -18.25 -3.15 10.21
CA MET A 998 -17.10 -2.82 9.37
C MET A 998 -16.94 -1.31 9.13
N LYS A 999 -18.05 -0.58 8.94
CA LYS A 999 -18.02 0.87 8.72
C LYS A 999 -17.72 1.66 10.00
N ALA A 1000 -18.22 1.21 11.14
CA ALA A 1000 -17.90 1.81 12.45
C ALA A 1000 -16.43 1.59 12.84
N GLU A 1001 -15.89 0.38 12.67
CA GLU A 1001 -14.47 0.06 12.93
C GLU A 1001 -13.54 0.84 11.98
N ALA A 1002 -13.87 0.94 10.69
CA ALA A 1002 -13.10 1.73 9.73
C ALA A 1002 -13.11 3.24 10.05
N ALA A 1003 -14.27 3.80 10.43
CA ALA A 1003 -14.38 5.20 10.82
C ALA A 1003 -13.65 5.50 12.14
N ALA A 1004 -13.67 4.57 13.09
CA ALA A 1004 -12.89 4.65 14.33
C ALA A 1004 -11.38 4.71 14.05
N LYS A 1005 -10.86 3.79 13.22
CA LYS A 1005 -9.44 3.76 12.84
C LYS A 1005 -9.00 5.04 12.13
N GLU A 1006 -9.79 5.55 11.19
CA GLU A 1006 -9.40 6.73 10.40
C GLU A 1006 -9.44 8.05 11.20
N LEU A 1007 -10.34 8.17 12.16
CA LEU A 1007 -10.56 9.41 12.93
C LEU A 1007 -9.99 9.37 14.36
N GLY A 1008 -9.18 8.35 14.70
CA GLY A 1008 -8.61 8.19 16.04
C GLY A 1008 -9.67 8.04 17.15
N GLY A 1009 -10.78 7.39 16.82
CA GLY A 1009 -11.87 7.07 17.74
C GLY A 1009 -11.89 5.59 18.13
N HIS A 1010 -12.92 5.19 18.88
CA HIS A 1010 -13.15 3.80 19.28
C HIS A 1010 -14.52 3.33 18.80
N ALA A 1011 -14.66 2.06 18.41
CA ALA A 1011 -15.94 1.45 18.05
C ALA A 1011 -16.41 0.49 19.15
N VAL A 1012 -17.67 0.58 19.55
CA VAL A 1012 -18.29 -0.28 20.56
C VAL A 1012 -19.54 -0.96 19.99
N PHE A 1013 -19.69 -2.25 20.32
CA PHE A 1013 -20.76 -3.14 19.84
C PHE A 1013 -21.44 -3.84 21.02
N PRO A 1014 -22.75 -4.13 20.92
CA PRO A 1014 -23.52 -4.76 21.99
C PRO A 1014 -23.10 -6.24 22.22
N THR A 1015 -22.59 -6.54 23.42
CA THR A 1015 -22.36 -7.92 23.87
C THR A 1015 -23.62 -8.43 24.59
N PHE A 1016 -24.35 -9.33 23.95
CA PHE A 1016 -25.59 -9.93 24.47
C PHE A 1016 -25.34 -11.17 25.37
N ALA A 1017 -26.38 -11.65 26.05
CA ALA A 1017 -26.29 -12.90 26.81
C ALA A 1017 -26.30 -14.14 25.88
N PRO A 1018 -25.84 -15.33 26.35
CA PRO A 1018 -25.84 -16.55 25.56
C PRO A 1018 -27.23 -16.89 24.98
N GLY A 1019 -27.27 -17.24 23.69
CA GLY A 1019 -28.50 -17.58 22.96
C GLY A 1019 -29.41 -16.40 22.58
N GLU A 1020 -28.98 -15.14 22.80
CA GLU A 1020 -29.75 -13.96 22.38
C GLU A 1020 -29.43 -13.49 20.95
N LEU A 1021 -28.21 -13.72 20.48
CA LEU A 1021 -27.81 -13.44 19.10
C LEU A 1021 -28.67 -14.23 18.09
N GLU A 1022 -29.02 -15.48 18.43
CA GLU A 1022 -29.90 -16.35 17.65
C GLU A 1022 -31.34 -15.82 17.54
N LYS A 1023 -31.75 -14.93 18.47
CA LYS A 1023 -33.05 -14.23 18.43
C LYS A 1023 -33.01 -12.99 17.53
N GLY A 1024 -31.88 -12.72 16.88
CA GLY A 1024 -31.68 -11.60 15.96
C GLY A 1024 -31.57 -10.23 16.64
N LEU A 1025 -31.11 -10.17 17.89
CA LEU A 1025 -30.78 -8.90 18.54
C LEU A 1025 -29.43 -8.39 18.00
N SER A 1026 -29.36 -7.13 17.56
CA SER A 1026 -28.15 -6.56 16.96
C SER A 1026 -27.73 -5.17 17.46
N ASP A 1027 -28.64 -4.37 18.05
CA ASP A 1027 -28.34 -3.01 18.48
C ASP A 1027 -28.45 -2.81 20.01
N PHE A 1028 -27.86 -1.72 20.54
CA PHE A 1028 -27.94 -1.39 21.98
C PHE A 1028 -29.37 -1.09 22.45
N ASN A 1029 -30.29 -0.70 21.57
CA ASN A 1029 -31.70 -0.52 21.91
C ASN A 1029 -32.38 -1.87 22.16
N ASP A 1030 -32.10 -2.88 21.35
CA ASP A 1030 -32.54 -4.25 21.50
C ASP A 1030 -31.94 -4.88 22.77
N MET A 1031 -30.71 -4.53 23.15
CA MET A 1031 -30.19 -4.87 24.48
C MET A 1031 -31.03 -4.23 25.59
N ALA A 1032 -31.31 -2.93 25.50
CA ALA A 1032 -32.07 -2.22 26.52
C ALA A 1032 -33.53 -2.67 26.67
N THR A 1033 -34.13 -3.27 25.64
CA THR A 1033 -35.57 -3.57 25.58
C THR A 1033 -35.96 -5.04 25.44
N LYS A 1034 -35.05 -5.91 24.95
CA LYS A 1034 -35.34 -7.32 24.65
C LYS A 1034 -34.36 -8.30 25.29
N SER A 1035 -33.15 -7.88 25.62
CA SER A 1035 -32.16 -8.73 26.28
C SER A 1035 -32.45 -8.88 27.77
N VAL A 1036 -32.11 -10.04 28.35
CA VAL A 1036 -32.11 -10.27 29.80
C VAL A 1036 -31.14 -9.34 30.55
N LEU A 1037 -30.16 -8.75 29.86
CA LEU A 1037 -29.24 -7.75 30.43
C LEU A 1037 -29.90 -6.36 30.59
N GLY A 1038 -30.98 -6.10 29.85
CA GLY A 1038 -31.76 -4.87 29.92
C GLY A 1038 -30.97 -3.57 29.75
N ARG A 1039 -31.54 -2.47 30.26
CA ARG A 1039 -30.94 -1.12 30.25
C ARG A 1039 -29.61 -1.07 30.99
N GLU A 1040 -29.47 -1.78 32.11
CA GLU A 1040 -28.23 -1.86 32.90
C GLU A 1040 -27.07 -2.49 32.09
N GLY A 1041 -27.37 -3.49 31.25
CA GLY A 1041 -26.41 -4.08 30.32
C GLY A 1041 -25.84 -3.06 29.34
N ALA A 1042 -26.72 -2.27 28.71
CA ALA A 1042 -26.34 -1.22 27.77
C ALA A 1042 -25.56 -0.08 28.47
N GLU A 1043 -26.04 0.35 29.64
CA GLU A 1043 -25.37 1.35 30.48
C GLU A 1043 -23.94 0.95 30.85
N ARG A 1044 -23.75 -0.26 31.37
CA ARG A 1044 -22.43 -0.78 31.76
C ARG A 1044 -21.45 -0.81 30.59
N GLN A 1045 -21.88 -1.28 29.42
CA GLN A 1045 -21.03 -1.40 28.24
C GLN A 1045 -20.67 -0.03 27.65
N LEU A 1046 -21.66 0.86 27.50
CA LEU A 1046 -21.44 2.20 26.96
C LEU A 1046 -20.59 3.08 27.90
N LYS A 1047 -20.85 3.05 29.22
CA LYS A 1047 -20.00 3.77 30.21
C LYS A 1047 -18.58 3.23 30.27
N GLY A 1048 -18.40 1.92 30.10
CA GLY A 1048 -17.08 1.30 29.95
C GLY A 1048 -16.31 1.84 28.75
N ALA A 1049 -16.93 1.85 27.57
CA ALA A 1049 -16.32 2.38 26.35
C ALA A 1049 -16.01 3.89 26.44
N VAL A 1050 -16.90 4.69 27.01
CA VAL A 1050 -16.63 6.13 27.26
C VAL A 1050 -15.45 6.31 28.22
N SER A 1051 -15.35 5.50 29.26
CA SER A 1051 -14.23 5.56 30.22
C SER A 1051 -12.89 5.21 29.58
N HIS A 1052 -12.86 4.19 28.72
CA HIS A 1052 -11.68 3.79 27.94
C HIS A 1052 -11.20 4.94 27.03
N VAL A 1053 -12.11 5.50 26.23
CA VAL A 1053 -11.82 6.59 25.29
C VAL A 1053 -11.35 7.86 26.00
N LEU A 1054 -11.95 8.20 27.14
CA LEU A 1054 -11.51 9.33 27.97
C LEU A 1054 -10.15 9.07 28.65
N GLY A 1055 -9.81 7.81 28.95
CA GLY A 1055 -8.48 7.42 29.44
C GLY A 1055 -7.40 7.72 28.39
N GLN A 1056 -7.56 7.14 27.19
CA GLN A 1056 -6.65 7.35 26.06
C GLN A 1056 -6.43 8.84 25.74
N ALA A 1057 -7.51 9.63 25.74
CA ALA A 1057 -7.43 11.07 25.48
C ALA A 1057 -6.66 11.85 26.58
N ARG A 1058 -6.78 11.44 27.85
CA ARG A 1058 -6.04 12.05 28.96
C ARG A 1058 -4.56 11.69 28.91
N GLU A 1059 -4.23 10.46 28.51
CA GLU A 1059 -2.85 10.00 28.34
C GLU A 1059 -2.15 10.73 27.20
N ALA A 1060 -2.78 10.81 26.02
CA ALA A 1060 -2.28 11.59 24.89
C ALA A 1060 -2.09 13.08 25.25
N ALA A 1061 -3.03 13.68 25.99
CA ALA A 1061 -2.90 15.06 26.46
C ALA A 1061 -1.75 15.27 27.46
N ARG A 1062 -1.50 14.29 28.34
CA ARG A 1062 -0.36 14.31 29.28
C ARG A 1062 0.98 14.19 28.56
N GLN A 1063 1.09 13.28 27.59
CA GLN A 1063 2.28 13.10 26.76
C GLN A 1063 2.60 14.40 25.99
N LEU A 1064 1.61 15.00 25.31
CA LEU A 1064 1.78 16.25 24.59
C LEU A 1064 2.16 17.43 25.51
N ALA A 1065 1.63 17.47 26.73
CA ALA A 1065 2.00 18.48 27.73
C ALA A 1065 3.46 18.30 28.21
N GLN A 1066 3.89 17.07 28.46
CA GLN A 1066 5.28 16.74 28.84
C GLN A 1066 6.25 17.08 27.70
N GLN A 1067 5.93 16.75 26.46
CA GLN A 1067 6.73 17.08 25.28
C GLN A 1067 6.91 18.60 25.14
N ARG A 1068 5.83 19.38 25.22
CA ARG A 1068 5.89 20.86 25.20
C ARG A 1068 6.65 21.45 26.38
N GLN A 1069 6.69 20.78 27.52
CA GLN A 1069 7.46 21.22 28.69
C GLN A 1069 8.96 20.93 28.50
N GLN A 1070 9.32 19.79 27.90
CA GLN A 1070 10.70 19.48 27.50
C GLN A 1070 11.21 20.43 26.42
N GLU A 1071 10.42 20.71 25.37
CA GLU A 1071 10.74 21.70 24.32
C GLU A 1071 11.02 23.09 24.91
N LYS A 1072 10.20 23.53 25.88
CA LYS A 1072 10.40 24.79 26.61
C LYS A 1072 11.64 24.80 27.49
N GLN A 1073 11.99 23.67 28.12
CA GLN A 1073 13.21 23.56 28.91
C GLN A 1073 14.46 23.54 28.02
N GLN A 1074 14.41 22.87 26.86
CA GLN A 1074 15.49 22.89 25.87
C GLN A 1074 15.71 24.30 25.28
N THR A 1075 14.64 25.01 24.88
CA THR A 1075 14.76 26.39 24.39
C THR A 1075 15.23 27.36 25.47
N ALA A 1076 14.76 27.24 26.72
CA ALA A 1076 15.27 28.04 27.83
C ALA A 1076 16.75 27.74 28.16
N GLY A 1077 17.18 26.48 27.98
CA GLY A 1077 18.57 26.06 28.13
C GLY A 1077 19.51 26.58 27.04
N MET A 1078 19.01 26.81 25.82
CA MET A 1078 19.77 27.45 24.72
C MET A 1078 19.83 28.99 24.82
N THR A 1079 19.14 29.59 25.78
CA THR A 1079 19.10 31.06 25.98
C THR A 1079 19.86 31.51 27.25
N ARG A 1080 20.67 30.61 27.83
CA ARG A 1080 21.61 30.86 28.93
C ARG A 1080 23.01 30.43 28.52
#